data_AF-A0A2I0LSI7-F1
#
_entry.id   AF-A0A2I0LSI7-F1
#
_cell.length_a   1.000
_cell.length_b   1.000
_cell.length_c   1.000
_cell.angle_alpha   90.00
_cell.angle_beta   90.00
_cell.angle_gamma   90.00
#
_symmetry.space_group_name_H-M   'P 1'
#
loop_
_entity.id
_entity.type
_entity.pdbx_description
1 polymer ?
#
loop_
_entity_poly.entity_id
_entity_poly.type
_entity_poly.pdbx_seq_one_letter_code
_entity_poly.pdbx_strand_id
1 'polypeptide(L)'
;MGYGCVEGVLDCWHQEGIENSQEILKALDFSLDGKVNLSELTLALENELLITKNGVHQAALASFKTEIRHLLERVDQVAREKEKLRSDLEKAEKLKSLMASEVDDHHAAIERRNEYNLRKLDEEYKERIAALKNELRREREQILQQANKQRLELEQEIEKLKTDENYTRDRLALSLKENSRLESELLETGEKLAECESLASKLQRNLENVLAEKFGDLDPSSAEFFLQEERLAQMRSEYERQCRELQDQIDELHSELEESRAQGKALRPPLKSSLSEEFDIDFKIHGNSGIEPDQGLGSEDCNPLNMSIEAEMAIEQLKEQHHRDLHDLKQELEDTVSHYEKQLNEMKTHCEKEQEDLRQKYAGEMHVMEKQIAALTNQIAELQGEAALLREQQEKLGCEHNDEKNKLKLSFAEEKANLQELLRQEHEEDVRARLEEVNEKFSREREELIQNGVWVEEKMRGLVQTLQEEKGELERGFREQLERMAELHALEKEKLQQELLRKHQQDLEEERCEAEKLREENTVLKNEVTLLNEEGNASSLKLRELNGSREEMRQKIEAVRKEKVAVQKMVDNLKKQVADLKTRNQQLDSENTELSQRNSKNQADVQDLNQQLARVLKQKEREAGKCTLEEWEKERLVLQEELENSKVKLSTMVSSLEMELSKMKVQAHVLEQENHMLKQELEKTKQLPRCPDLSDLHNEVSSLMTKNEKLQKEKDALSEELNRCIDKVAQVSCLENAIGSLKQEQKTWEQQSQTLTTQLAVSQEKVQSLDETLQNTNLQMSRLQSDLRASQQEKEALKQEVMSLHKQLQNANEKNRVLEGAVPSSGLQDHQEQLMDQEQQLLRQENERLQREVQSAKTDLTHSREKIRQLESTILSLKHQKHQSQSGIVKAIEQEKLSLKRECEQLQKELSSANRKISQMNSLERELETSSENEGLRKKQVKLDDQLMEMLQASGSAMLSQPSRELQQGCAVVPKDQLLQLQHQLLQAERRSQRLQEELESRPSATNMQQNG
;
A
#
# COMPACT_ATOMS: atom_id res chain seq x y z
N MET A 1 -14.25 -84.28 -5.77
CA MET A 1 -13.78 -85.46 -6.54
C MET A 1 -14.64 -85.61 -7.79
N GLY A 2 -14.14 -86.29 -8.82
CA GLY A 2 -14.85 -86.47 -10.10
C GLY A 2 -14.09 -87.41 -11.03
N TYR A 3 -14.60 -87.62 -12.23
CA TYR A 3 -14.05 -88.55 -13.22
C TYR A 3 -12.64 -88.17 -13.71
N GLY A 4 -11.65 -89.03 -13.50
CA GLY A 4 -10.31 -88.94 -14.09
C GLY A 4 -10.21 -89.72 -15.41
N CYS A 5 -9.27 -89.39 -16.28
CA CYS A 5 -8.92 -90.26 -17.42
C CYS A 5 -8.23 -91.53 -16.92
N VAL A 6 -8.46 -92.68 -17.58
CA VAL A 6 -7.79 -93.94 -17.22
C VAL A 6 -6.28 -93.79 -17.33
N GLU A 7 -5.81 -93.18 -18.41
CA GLU A 7 -4.38 -92.90 -18.70
C GLU A 7 -3.71 -92.19 -17.52
N GLY A 8 -4.28 -91.09 -17.02
CA GLY A 8 -3.72 -90.34 -15.89
C GLY A 8 -3.71 -91.12 -14.56
N VAL A 9 -4.65 -92.05 -14.35
CA VAL A 9 -4.62 -92.96 -13.19
C VAL A 9 -3.49 -93.98 -13.34
N LEU A 10 -3.34 -94.58 -14.52
CA LEU A 10 -2.25 -95.51 -14.82
C LEU A 10 -0.88 -94.85 -14.74
N ASP A 11 -0.74 -93.61 -15.22
CA ASP A 11 0.50 -92.82 -15.17
C ASP A 11 0.88 -92.48 -13.72
N CYS A 12 -0.06 -92.03 -12.90
CA CYS A 12 0.18 -91.80 -11.47
C CYS A 12 0.58 -93.11 -10.76
N TRP A 13 -0.06 -94.23 -11.07
CA TRP A 13 0.28 -95.52 -10.46
C TRP A 13 1.65 -96.03 -10.91
N HIS A 14 2.06 -95.82 -12.16
CA HIS A 14 3.43 -96.11 -12.61
C HIS A 14 4.48 -95.21 -11.94
N GLN A 15 4.18 -93.92 -11.74
CA GLN A 15 5.08 -92.99 -11.05
C GLN A 15 5.31 -93.39 -9.59
N GLU A 16 4.29 -93.93 -8.92
CA GLU A 16 4.36 -94.52 -7.57
C GLU A 16 4.84 -96.00 -7.57
N GLY A 17 5.32 -96.53 -8.71
CA GLY A 17 5.98 -97.83 -8.82
C GLY A 17 5.10 -99.07 -9.06
N ILE A 18 3.84 -98.89 -9.47
CA ILE A 18 2.87 -99.98 -9.67
C ILE A 18 2.83 -100.42 -11.15
N GLU A 19 3.74 -101.31 -11.53
CA GLU A 19 3.91 -101.82 -12.90
C GLU A 19 2.68 -102.59 -13.44
N ASN A 20 1.93 -103.29 -12.58
CA ASN A 20 0.75 -104.08 -12.97
C ASN A 20 -0.58 -103.30 -12.90
N SER A 21 -0.53 -101.97 -12.95
CA SER A 21 -1.67 -101.05 -12.82
C SER A 21 -2.86 -101.36 -13.75
N GLN A 22 -2.62 -101.77 -15.00
CA GLN A 22 -3.68 -102.17 -15.94
C GLN A 22 -4.41 -103.47 -15.54
N GLU A 23 -3.72 -104.39 -14.86
CA GLU A 23 -4.32 -105.64 -14.38
C GLU A 23 -5.15 -105.37 -13.12
N ILE A 24 -4.68 -104.48 -12.24
CA ILE A 24 -5.40 -104.04 -11.04
C ILE A 24 -6.73 -103.36 -11.40
N LEU A 25 -6.75 -102.43 -12.38
CA LEU A 25 -8.02 -101.81 -12.80
C LEU A 25 -9.03 -102.84 -13.35
N LYS A 26 -8.56 -103.82 -14.14
CA LYS A 26 -9.40 -104.92 -14.64
C LYS A 26 -9.91 -105.84 -13.53
N ALA A 27 -9.08 -106.12 -12.51
CA ALA A 27 -9.47 -106.96 -11.37
C ALA A 27 -10.48 -106.27 -10.43
N LEU A 28 -10.61 -104.95 -10.52
CA LEU A 28 -11.59 -104.12 -9.81
C LEU A 28 -12.82 -103.78 -10.68
N ASP A 29 -13.05 -104.52 -11.78
CA ASP A 29 -14.15 -104.35 -12.74
C ASP A 29 -14.22 -102.96 -13.44
N PHE A 30 -13.13 -102.18 -13.49
CA PHE A 30 -13.09 -100.91 -14.20
C PHE A 30 -12.69 -101.05 -15.69
N SER A 31 -13.36 -100.28 -16.55
CA SER A 31 -12.99 -100.13 -17.97
C SER A 31 -11.60 -99.49 -18.10
N LEU A 32 -10.76 -100.06 -18.98
CA LEU A 32 -9.51 -99.40 -19.40
C LEU A 32 -9.74 -98.28 -20.43
N ASP A 33 -10.91 -98.25 -21.07
CA ASP A 33 -11.27 -97.21 -22.03
C ASP A 33 -12.13 -96.12 -21.37
N GLY A 34 -11.72 -94.86 -21.53
CA GLY A 34 -12.52 -93.68 -21.15
C GLY A 34 -12.10 -93.01 -19.83
N LYS A 35 -13.05 -92.89 -18.89
CA LYS A 35 -12.86 -92.19 -17.62
C LYS A 35 -13.31 -93.03 -16.43
N VAL A 36 -12.50 -93.07 -15.37
CA VAL A 36 -12.81 -93.76 -14.11
C VAL A 36 -13.44 -92.78 -13.13
N ASN A 37 -14.52 -93.17 -12.44
CA ASN A 37 -14.97 -92.42 -11.28
C ASN A 37 -13.99 -92.64 -10.12
N LEU A 38 -13.19 -91.62 -9.81
CA LEU A 38 -12.15 -91.74 -8.77
C LEU A 38 -12.73 -92.09 -7.39
N SER A 39 -13.97 -91.69 -7.07
CA SER A 39 -14.59 -92.03 -5.78
C SER A 39 -15.05 -93.49 -5.71
N GLU A 40 -15.47 -94.09 -6.82
CA GLU A 40 -15.76 -95.54 -6.89
C GLU A 40 -14.46 -96.34 -6.86
N LEU A 41 -13.41 -95.88 -7.56
CA LEU A 41 -12.09 -96.52 -7.58
C LEU A 41 -11.43 -96.52 -6.19
N THR A 42 -11.44 -95.38 -5.49
CA THR A 42 -10.97 -95.32 -4.10
C THR A 42 -11.77 -96.27 -3.21
N LEU A 43 -13.10 -96.32 -3.34
CA LEU A 43 -13.93 -97.23 -2.54
C LEU A 43 -13.64 -98.72 -2.83
N ALA A 44 -13.39 -99.09 -4.09
CA ALA A 44 -13.00 -100.45 -4.46
C ALA A 44 -11.64 -100.85 -3.86
N LEU A 45 -10.62 -99.97 -3.97
CA LEU A 45 -9.30 -100.17 -3.36
C LEU A 45 -9.36 -100.22 -1.83
N GLU A 46 -10.19 -99.37 -1.21
CA GLU A 46 -10.42 -99.41 0.23
C GLU A 46 -11.05 -100.71 0.70
N ASN A 47 -12.03 -101.24 -0.05
CA ASN A 47 -12.66 -102.53 0.25
C ASN A 47 -11.63 -103.67 0.21
N GLU A 48 -10.81 -103.75 -0.84
CA GLU A 48 -9.75 -104.76 -0.94
C GLU A 48 -8.75 -104.64 0.22
N LEU A 49 -8.25 -103.43 0.52
CA LEU A 49 -7.34 -103.18 1.64
C LEU A 49 -7.94 -103.58 3.00
N LEU A 50 -9.24 -103.35 3.22
CA LEU A 50 -9.97 -103.78 4.41
C LEU A 50 -10.19 -105.29 4.48
N ILE A 51 -10.42 -105.96 3.33
CA ILE A 51 -10.58 -107.41 3.23
C ILE A 51 -9.25 -108.15 3.45
N THR A 52 -8.09 -107.52 3.18
CA THR A 52 -6.80 -108.14 3.48
C THR A 52 -6.65 -108.46 4.97
N LYS A 53 -6.13 -109.65 5.30
CA LYS A 53 -5.82 -110.06 6.68
C LYS A 53 -4.55 -109.40 7.25
N ASN A 54 -4.03 -108.34 6.61
CA ASN A 54 -2.80 -107.67 7.03
C ASN A 54 -3.11 -106.41 7.86
N GLY A 55 -3.00 -106.53 9.18
CA GLY A 55 -3.20 -105.41 10.11
C GLY A 55 -2.30 -104.18 9.84
N VAL A 56 -1.14 -104.36 9.19
CA VAL A 56 -0.26 -103.24 8.81
C VAL A 56 -0.90 -102.40 7.70
N HIS A 57 -1.53 -103.03 6.70
CA HIS A 57 -2.23 -102.32 5.62
C HIS A 57 -3.47 -101.59 6.15
N GLN A 58 -4.22 -102.24 7.04
CA GLN A 58 -5.38 -101.64 7.70
C GLN A 58 -4.98 -100.42 8.56
N ALA A 59 -3.88 -100.53 9.33
CA ALA A 59 -3.35 -99.43 10.14
C ALA A 59 -2.83 -98.26 9.28
N ALA A 60 -2.15 -98.55 8.17
CA ALA A 60 -1.70 -97.53 7.20
C ALA A 60 -2.91 -96.81 6.58
N LEU A 61 -3.93 -97.54 6.11
CA LEU A 61 -5.15 -96.95 5.55
C LEU A 61 -5.89 -96.08 6.57
N ALA A 62 -6.03 -96.54 7.82
CA ALA A 62 -6.64 -95.76 8.89
C ALA A 62 -5.84 -94.48 9.23
N SER A 63 -4.51 -94.55 9.17
CA SER A 63 -3.61 -93.40 9.38
C SER A 63 -3.76 -92.38 8.27
N PHE A 64 -3.67 -92.79 7.00
CA PHE A 64 -3.86 -91.89 5.85
C PHE A 64 -5.27 -91.28 5.83
N LYS A 65 -6.33 -92.05 6.11
CA LYS A 65 -7.70 -91.52 6.25
C LYS A 65 -7.84 -90.47 7.36
N THR A 66 -7.05 -90.58 8.42
CA THR A 66 -7.07 -89.63 9.54
C THR A 66 -6.27 -88.37 9.20
N GLU A 67 -5.09 -88.51 8.58
CA GLU A 67 -4.31 -87.35 8.13
C GLU A 67 -5.01 -86.57 7.02
N ILE A 68 -5.63 -87.24 6.04
CA ILE A 68 -6.42 -86.57 4.99
C ILE A 68 -7.58 -85.77 5.62
N ARG A 69 -8.26 -86.31 6.64
CA ARG A 69 -9.31 -85.57 7.36
C ARG A 69 -8.76 -84.34 8.09
N HIS A 70 -7.66 -84.51 8.83
CA HIS A 70 -6.96 -83.43 9.53
C HIS A 70 -6.46 -82.32 8.57
N LEU A 71 -5.95 -82.69 7.40
CA LEU A 71 -5.53 -81.75 6.37
C LEU A 71 -6.72 -81.00 5.76
N LEU A 72 -7.85 -81.66 5.52
CA LEU A 72 -9.09 -81.01 5.07
C LEU A 72 -9.63 -80.03 6.14
N GLU A 73 -9.70 -80.44 7.40
CA GLU A 73 -10.11 -79.59 8.53
C GLU A 73 -9.20 -78.35 8.68
N ARG A 74 -7.89 -78.51 8.46
CA ARG A 74 -6.92 -77.40 8.41
C ARG A 74 -7.10 -76.50 7.20
N VAL A 75 -7.41 -77.04 6.02
CA VAL A 75 -7.72 -76.23 4.82
C VAL A 75 -8.99 -75.43 5.04
N ASP A 76 -10.04 -76.01 5.63
CA ASP A 76 -11.28 -75.32 5.97
C ASP A 76 -11.08 -74.24 7.06
N GLN A 77 -10.19 -74.49 8.03
CA GLN A 77 -9.79 -73.49 9.02
C GLN A 77 -9.09 -72.30 8.36
N VAL A 78 -8.07 -72.55 7.54
CA VAL A 78 -7.34 -71.50 6.80
C VAL A 78 -8.25 -70.77 5.81
N ALA A 79 -9.22 -71.45 5.20
CA ALA A 79 -10.22 -70.82 4.33
C ALA A 79 -11.12 -69.84 5.12
N ARG A 80 -11.61 -70.25 6.30
CA ARG A 80 -12.42 -69.39 7.19
C ARG A 80 -11.62 -68.21 7.74
N GLU A 81 -10.36 -68.40 8.11
CA GLU A 81 -9.45 -67.33 8.54
C GLU A 81 -9.16 -66.34 7.40
N LYS A 82 -8.88 -66.85 6.19
CA LYS A 82 -8.67 -66.03 4.98
C LYS A 82 -9.91 -65.20 4.63
N GLU A 83 -11.11 -65.76 4.80
CA GLU A 83 -12.35 -65.02 4.54
C GLU A 83 -12.63 -63.96 5.61
N LYS A 84 -12.33 -64.24 6.88
CA LYS A 84 -12.35 -63.22 7.93
C LYS A 84 -11.37 -62.08 7.61
N LEU A 85 -10.13 -62.40 7.25
CA LEU A 85 -9.10 -61.41 6.89
C LEU A 85 -9.50 -60.57 5.66
N ARG A 86 -10.18 -61.15 4.66
CA ARG A 86 -10.79 -60.40 3.54
C ARG A 86 -11.86 -59.43 4.03
N SER A 87 -12.79 -59.88 4.86
CA SER A 87 -13.86 -59.03 5.40
C SER A 87 -13.31 -57.89 6.27
N ASP A 88 -12.27 -58.17 7.06
CA ASP A 88 -11.62 -57.16 7.91
C ASP A 88 -10.76 -56.18 7.09
N LEU A 89 -10.12 -56.64 6.00
CA LEU A 89 -9.47 -55.78 5.00
C LEU A 89 -10.48 -54.88 4.28
N GLU A 90 -11.61 -55.43 3.81
CA GLU A 90 -12.66 -54.67 3.13
C GLU A 90 -13.25 -53.57 4.03
N LYS A 91 -13.40 -53.83 5.33
CA LYS A 91 -13.77 -52.82 6.34
C LYS A 91 -12.69 -51.74 6.46
N ALA A 92 -11.42 -52.12 6.53
CA ALA A 92 -10.30 -51.18 6.61
C ALA A 92 -10.18 -50.31 5.34
N GLU A 93 -10.41 -50.87 4.15
CA GLU A 93 -10.44 -50.15 2.88
C GLU A 93 -11.63 -49.19 2.80
N LYS A 94 -12.82 -49.60 3.27
CA LYS A 94 -13.99 -48.72 3.40
C LYS A 94 -13.77 -47.57 4.37
N LEU A 95 -13.19 -47.84 5.55
CA LEU A 95 -12.82 -46.80 6.52
C LEU A 95 -11.77 -45.84 5.94
N LYS A 96 -10.72 -46.36 5.29
CA LYS A 96 -9.71 -45.55 4.59
C LYS A 96 -10.33 -44.65 3.51
N SER A 97 -11.26 -45.18 2.71
CA SER A 97 -11.96 -44.41 1.68
C SER A 97 -12.85 -43.32 2.29
N LEU A 98 -13.51 -43.61 3.41
CA LEU A 98 -14.38 -42.65 4.09
C LEU A 98 -13.57 -41.52 4.74
N MET A 99 -12.47 -41.85 5.43
CA MET A 99 -11.52 -40.86 5.96
C MET A 99 -10.89 -39.99 4.85
N ALA A 100 -10.62 -40.56 3.67
CA ALA A 100 -10.15 -39.78 2.53
C ALA A 100 -11.21 -38.77 2.07
N SER A 101 -12.47 -39.18 1.90
CA SER A 101 -13.55 -38.24 1.57
C SER A 101 -13.82 -37.18 2.65
N GLU A 102 -13.70 -37.52 3.94
CA GLU A 102 -13.82 -36.55 5.03
C GLU A 102 -12.70 -35.50 4.99
N VAL A 103 -11.46 -35.92 4.68
CA VAL A 103 -10.32 -35.01 4.49
C VAL A 103 -10.52 -34.12 3.26
N ASP A 104 -11.00 -34.66 2.14
CA ASP A 104 -11.27 -33.88 0.92
C ASP A 104 -12.42 -32.89 1.11
N ASP A 105 -13.51 -33.28 1.80
CA ASP A 105 -14.61 -32.37 2.15
C ASP A 105 -14.17 -31.27 3.13
N HIS A 106 -13.28 -31.60 4.09
CA HIS A 106 -12.68 -30.61 4.98
C HIS A 106 -11.76 -29.64 4.23
N HIS A 107 -10.90 -30.11 3.32
CA HIS A 107 -10.08 -29.25 2.47
C HIS A 107 -10.97 -28.33 1.62
N ALA A 108 -11.97 -28.87 0.92
CA ALA A 108 -12.89 -28.07 0.12
C ALA A 108 -13.73 -27.09 0.98
N ALA A 109 -14.02 -27.39 2.24
CA ALA A 109 -14.65 -26.44 3.17
C ALA A 109 -13.68 -25.31 3.59
N ILE A 110 -12.41 -25.62 3.81
CA ILE A 110 -11.35 -24.63 4.10
C ILE A 110 -11.12 -23.74 2.88
N GLU A 111 -11.03 -24.30 1.68
CA GLU A 111 -10.89 -23.55 0.42
C GLU A 111 -12.05 -22.59 0.18
N ARG A 112 -13.31 -23.07 0.25
CA ARG A 112 -14.51 -22.22 0.13
C ARG A 112 -14.52 -21.08 1.15
N ARG A 113 -14.05 -21.33 2.39
CA ARG A 113 -13.93 -20.31 3.44
C ARG A 113 -12.81 -19.31 3.13
N ASN A 114 -11.67 -19.78 2.64
CA ASN A 114 -10.53 -18.93 2.29
C ASN A 114 -10.85 -18.04 1.06
N GLU A 115 -11.49 -18.60 0.03
CA GLU A 115 -12.02 -17.82 -1.10
C GLU A 115 -13.04 -16.76 -0.65
N TYR A 116 -13.95 -17.09 0.26
CA TYR A 116 -14.91 -16.12 0.80
C TYR A 116 -14.19 -15.00 1.57
N ASN A 117 -13.22 -15.34 2.41
CA ASN A 117 -12.41 -14.37 3.15
C ASN A 117 -11.62 -13.46 2.20
N LEU A 118 -10.99 -14.01 1.16
CA LEU A 118 -10.29 -13.26 0.12
C LEU A 118 -11.23 -12.33 -0.64
N ARG A 119 -12.37 -12.84 -1.12
CA ARG A 119 -13.38 -12.03 -1.83
C ARG A 119 -13.95 -10.90 -0.96
N LYS A 120 -14.15 -11.14 0.34
CA LYS A 120 -14.56 -10.10 1.31
C LYS A 120 -13.47 -9.06 1.52
N LEU A 121 -12.22 -9.48 1.67
CA LEU A 121 -11.07 -8.59 1.84
C LEU A 121 -10.82 -7.73 0.59
N ASP A 122 -10.96 -8.32 -0.61
CA ASP A 122 -10.90 -7.59 -1.88
C ASP A 122 -12.00 -6.53 -2.00
N GLU A 123 -13.22 -6.82 -1.55
CA GLU A 123 -14.31 -5.84 -1.56
C GLU A 123 -14.06 -4.73 -0.52
N GLU A 124 -13.62 -5.06 0.69
CA GLU A 124 -13.19 -4.05 1.67
C GLU A 124 -12.06 -3.15 1.14
N TYR A 125 -11.10 -3.70 0.39
CA TYR A 125 -10.07 -2.88 -0.27
C TYR A 125 -10.64 -2.02 -1.39
N LYS A 126 -11.58 -2.51 -2.21
CA LYS A 126 -12.28 -1.70 -3.23
C LYS A 126 -13.05 -0.56 -2.58
N GLU A 127 -13.76 -0.81 -1.48
CA GLU A 127 -14.51 0.19 -0.71
C GLU A 127 -13.57 1.26 -0.12
N ARG A 128 -12.46 0.86 0.52
CA ARG A 128 -11.42 1.79 1.02
C ARG A 128 -10.81 2.63 -0.10
N ILE A 129 -10.48 2.01 -1.24
CA ILE A 129 -9.97 2.72 -2.42
C ILE A 129 -11.03 3.67 -3.01
N ALA A 130 -12.31 3.31 -2.96
CA ALA A 130 -13.40 4.19 -3.39
C ALA A 130 -13.60 5.38 -2.42
N ALA A 131 -13.51 5.15 -1.10
CA ALA A 131 -13.55 6.21 -0.08
C ALA A 131 -12.43 7.23 -0.27
N LEU A 132 -11.18 6.77 -0.38
CA LEU A 132 -10.01 7.64 -0.65
C LEU A 132 -10.15 8.40 -1.99
N LYS A 133 -10.69 7.77 -3.03
CA LYS A 133 -11.03 8.44 -4.31
C LYS A 133 -12.20 9.41 -4.22
N ASN A 134 -12.99 9.39 -3.15
CA ASN A 134 -14.04 10.37 -2.87
C ASN A 134 -13.50 11.52 -2.02
N GLU A 135 -12.64 11.24 -1.05
CA GLU A 135 -11.93 12.24 -0.23
C GLU A 135 -11.00 13.10 -1.10
N LEU A 136 -10.09 12.49 -1.88
CA LEU A 136 -9.20 13.21 -2.80
C LEU A 136 -9.96 14.05 -3.84
N ARG A 137 -11.18 13.65 -4.21
CA ARG A 137 -12.07 14.47 -5.06
C ARG A 137 -12.64 15.67 -4.31
N ARG A 138 -13.12 15.50 -3.07
CA ARG A 138 -13.58 16.62 -2.24
C ARG A 138 -12.46 17.60 -1.92
N GLU A 139 -11.26 17.13 -1.59
CA GLU A 139 -10.08 17.99 -1.38
C GLU A 139 -9.76 18.79 -2.63
N ARG A 140 -9.71 18.13 -3.81
CA ARG A 140 -9.51 18.81 -5.08
C ARG A 140 -10.61 19.83 -5.39
N GLU A 141 -11.87 19.50 -5.09
CA GLU A 141 -13.01 20.41 -5.25
C GLU A 141 -12.94 21.61 -4.29
N GLN A 142 -12.50 21.41 -3.04
CA GLN A 142 -12.26 22.47 -2.05
C GLN A 142 -11.11 23.39 -2.47
N ILE A 143 -9.97 22.83 -2.90
CA ILE A 143 -8.83 23.59 -3.43
C ILE A 143 -9.25 24.41 -4.66
N LEU A 144 -10.05 23.82 -5.56
CA LEU A 144 -10.60 24.53 -6.71
C LEU A 144 -11.59 25.64 -6.29
N GLN A 145 -12.43 25.42 -5.27
CA GLN A 145 -13.34 26.45 -4.76
C GLN A 145 -12.56 27.60 -4.10
N GLN A 146 -11.53 27.31 -3.31
CA GLN A 146 -10.66 28.30 -2.67
C GLN A 146 -9.88 29.12 -3.72
N ALA A 147 -9.28 28.46 -4.71
CA ALA A 147 -8.59 29.14 -5.81
C ALA A 147 -9.53 29.99 -6.68
N ASN A 148 -10.77 29.53 -6.92
CA ASN A 148 -11.79 30.34 -7.60
C ASN A 148 -12.21 31.55 -6.76
N LYS A 149 -12.36 31.40 -5.44
CA LYS A 149 -12.66 32.51 -4.52
C LYS A 149 -11.54 33.56 -4.53
N GLN A 150 -10.29 33.14 -4.35
CA GLN A 150 -9.13 34.05 -4.38
C GLN A 150 -9.00 34.74 -5.73
N ARG A 151 -9.26 34.04 -6.86
CA ARG A 151 -9.26 34.68 -8.18
C ARG A 151 -10.38 35.72 -8.31
N LEU A 152 -11.58 35.46 -7.78
CA LEU A 152 -12.69 36.42 -7.78
C LEU A 152 -12.39 37.65 -6.91
N GLU A 153 -11.73 37.46 -5.76
CA GLU A 153 -11.29 38.55 -4.88
C GLU A 153 -10.24 39.44 -5.59
N LEU A 154 -9.27 38.83 -6.29
CA LEU A 154 -8.29 39.56 -7.12
C LEU A 154 -8.93 40.22 -8.36
N GLU A 155 -9.90 39.58 -9.00
CA GLU A 155 -10.67 40.16 -10.12
C GLU A 155 -11.43 41.42 -9.66
N GLN A 156 -12.01 41.42 -8.46
CA GLN A 156 -12.67 42.58 -7.86
C GLN A 156 -11.69 43.69 -7.47
N GLU A 157 -10.53 43.35 -6.90
CA GLU A 157 -9.50 44.35 -6.58
C GLU A 157 -8.91 44.99 -7.84
N ILE A 158 -8.66 44.21 -8.89
CA ILE A 158 -8.25 44.71 -10.20
C ILE A 158 -9.30 45.67 -10.79
N GLU A 159 -10.59 45.35 -10.70
CA GLU A 159 -11.64 46.23 -11.24
C GLU A 159 -11.76 47.53 -10.43
N LYS A 160 -11.63 47.45 -9.10
CA LYS A 160 -11.53 48.65 -8.24
C LYS A 160 -10.33 49.52 -8.64
N LEU A 161 -9.15 48.93 -8.79
CA LEU A 161 -7.94 49.66 -9.19
C LEU A 161 -8.12 50.35 -10.56
N LYS A 162 -8.81 49.74 -11.54
CA LYS A 162 -9.18 50.43 -12.79
C LYS A 162 -10.11 51.62 -12.55
N THR A 163 -11.06 51.54 -11.62
CA THR A 163 -11.93 52.68 -11.31
C THR A 163 -11.17 53.83 -10.66
N ASP A 164 -10.21 53.53 -9.76
CA ASP A 164 -9.32 54.53 -9.15
C ASP A 164 -8.33 55.13 -10.16
N GLU A 165 -7.81 54.31 -11.09
CA GLU A 165 -6.96 54.72 -12.22
C GLU A 165 -7.72 55.65 -13.19
N ASN A 166 -8.98 55.32 -13.52
CA ASN A 166 -9.81 56.16 -14.39
C ASN A 166 -10.20 57.47 -13.69
N TYR A 167 -10.55 57.44 -12.40
CA TYR A 167 -10.83 58.66 -11.64
C TYR A 167 -9.61 59.60 -11.56
N THR A 168 -8.42 59.06 -11.35
CA THR A 168 -7.18 59.86 -11.32
C THR A 168 -6.78 60.38 -12.71
N ARG A 169 -6.99 59.59 -13.77
CA ARG A 169 -6.86 59.98 -15.18
C ARG A 169 -7.81 61.12 -15.57
N ASP A 170 -9.08 61.03 -15.19
CA ASP A 170 -10.09 62.07 -15.46
C ASP A 170 -9.77 63.37 -14.71
N ARG A 171 -9.34 63.27 -13.44
CA ARG A 171 -8.89 64.43 -12.66
C ARG A 171 -7.66 65.09 -13.30
N LEU A 172 -6.69 64.31 -13.78
CA LEU A 172 -5.54 64.84 -14.52
C LEU A 172 -5.97 65.52 -15.83
N ALA A 173 -6.91 64.95 -16.58
CA ALA A 173 -7.45 65.56 -17.80
C ALA A 173 -8.20 66.88 -17.54
N LEU A 174 -8.87 67.02 -16.39
CA LEU A 174 -9.45 68.28 -15.94
C LEU A 174 -8.38 69.31 -15.56
N SER A 175 -7.34 68.93 -14.80
CA SER A 175 -6.22 69.82 -14.48
C SER A 175 -5.45 70.28 -15.72
N LEU A 176 -5.24 69.41 -16.71
CA LEU A 176 -4.60 69.78 -17.98
C LEU A 176 -5.44 70.76 -18.80
N LYS A 177 -6.77 70.59 -18.83
CA LYS A 177 -7.67 71.56 -19.46
C LYS A 177 -7.58 72.93 -18.78
N GLU A 178 -7.62 72.97 -17.46
CA GLU A 178 -7.49 74.23 -16.72
C GLU A 178 -6.11 74.88 -16.93
N ASN A 179 -5.03 74.09 -16.99
CA ASN A 179 -3.70 74.63 -17.31
C ASN A 179 -3.67 75.24 -18.72
N SER A 180 -4.22 74.57 -19.73
CA SER A 180 -4.32 75.12 -21.09
C SER A 180 -5.21 76.38 -21.18
N ARG A 181 -6.20 76.50 -20.29
CA ARG A 181 -7.05 77.69 -20.17
C ARG A 181 -6.25 78.86 -19.58
N LEU A 182 -5.51 78.61 -18.49
CA LEU A 182 -4.64 79.59 -17.84
C LEU A 182 -3.44 80.00 -18.71
N GLU A 183 -2.85 79.08 -19.46
CA GLU A 183 -1.82 79.34 -20.49
C GLU A 183 -2.37 80.28 -21.57
N SER A 184 -3.61 80.06 -22.02
CA SER A 184 -4.28 80.93 -23.00
C SER A 184 -4.56 82.33 -22.43
N GLU A 185 -5.02 82.42 -21.18
CA GLU A 185 -5.22 83.71 -20.49
C GLU A 185 -3.89 84.47 -20.25
N LEU A 186 -2.81 83.75 -19.95
CA LEU A 186 -1.46 84.31 -19.84
C LEU A 186 -0.95 84.85 -21.19
N LEU A 187 -1.24 84.16 -22.28
CA LEU A 187 -0.87 84.58 -23.62
C LEU A 187 -1.68 85.82 -24.05
N GLU A 188 -3.00 85.80 -23.88
CA GLU A 188 -3.89 86.94 -24.18
C GLU A 188 -3.56 88.19 -23.32
N THR A 189 -3.18 88.00 -22.05
CA THR A 189 -2.74 89.12 -21.19
C THR A 189 -1.33 89.60 -21.53
N GLY A 190 -0.44 88.72 -21.99
CA GLY A 190 0.87 89.08 -22.54
C GLY A 190 0.76 89.89 -23.84
N GLU A 191 -0.13 89.50 -24.76
CA GLU A 191 -0.44 90.26 -25.97
C GLU A 191 -0.97 91.66 -25.63
N LYS A 192 -1.95 91.76 -24.72
CA LYS A 192 -2.49 93.06 -24.25
C LYS A 192 -1.43 93.93 -23.57
N LEU A 193 -0.50 93.33 -22.82
CA LEU A 193 0.63 94.05 -22.23
C LEU A 193 1.54 94.61 -23.33
N ALA A 194 1.94 93.80 -24.31
CA ALA A 194 2.76 94.23 -25.44
C ALA A 194 2.06 95.31 -26.30
N GLU A 195 0.73 95.24 -26.48
CA GLU A 195 -0.05 96.31 -27.11
C GLU A 195 0.05 97.62 -26.31
N CYS A 196 -0.12 97.56 -24.99
CA CYS A 196 0.00 98.70 -24.09
C CYS A 196 1.42 99.29 -24.06
N GLU A 197 2.47 98.46 -24.03
CA GLU A 197 3.87 98.88 -24.15
C GLU A 197 4.14 99.53 -25.52
N SER A 198 3.56 99.00 -26.59
CA SER A 198 3.64 99.62 -27.92
C SER A 198 2.95 100.99 -27.96
N LEU A 199 1.84 101.15 -27.23
CA LEU A 199 1.07 102.39 -27.13
C LEU A 199 1.81 103.43 -26.28
N ALA A 200 2.35 103.03 -25.12
CA ALA A 200 3.22 103.86 -24.30
C ALA A 200 4.43 104.33 -25.11
N SER A 201 5.09 103.43 -25.84
CA SER A 201 6.22 103.75 -26.71
C SER A 201 5.86 104.69 -27.88
N LYS A 202 4.62 104.61 -28.40
CA LYS A 202 4.09 105.56 -29.41
C LYS A 202 3.80 106.93 -28.79
N LEU A 203 3.19 106.98 -27.61
CA LEU A 203 2.89 108.22 -26.88
C LEU A 203 4.17 108.93 -26.43
N GLN A 204 5.17 108.19 -25.96
CA GLN A 204 6.50 108.71 -25.63
C GLN A 204 7.17 109.32 -26.86
N ARG A 205 7.26 108.58 -27.99
CA ARG A 205 7.81 109.14 -29.24
C ARG A 205 7.02 110.34 -29.76
N ASN A 206 5.70 110.39 -29.56
CA ASN A 206 4.91 111.57 -29.91
C ASN A 206 5.23 112.77 -29.00
N LEU A 207 5.48 112.55 -27.70
CA LEU A 207 5.93 113.60 -26.79
C LEU A 207 7.33 114.10 -27.15
N GLU A 208 8.28 113.19 -27.40
CA GLU A 208 9.63 113.49 -27.87
C GLU A 208 9.61 114.32 -29.17
N ASN A 209 8.81 113.90 -30.16
CA ASN A 209 8.60 114.65 -31.40
C ASN A 209 7.98 116.04 -31.18
N VAL A 210 7.01 116.20 -30.27
CA VAL A 210 6.40 117.52 -29.98
C VAL A 210 7.38 118.43 -29.26
N LEU A 211 8.23 117.90 -28.39
CA LEU A 211 9.31 118.67 -27.76
C LEU A 211 10.34 119.13 -28.81
N ALA A 212 10.78 118.22 -29.69
CA ALA A 212 11.68 118.55 -30.80
C ALA A 212 11.06 119.54 -31.81
N GLU A 213 9.75 119.47 -32.10
CA GLU A 213 9.10 120.45 -32.99
C GLU A 213 8.97 121.84 -32.33
N LYS A 214 8.72 121.91 -31.01
CA LYS A 214 8.50 123.18 -30.31
C LYS A 214 9.77 123.89 -29.84
N PHE A 215 10.84 123.14 -29.60
CA PHE A 215 12.09 123.68 -29.08
C PHE A 215 13.29 123.43 -29.99
N GLY A 216 13.19 122.51 -30.96
CA GLY A 216 14.31 122.02 -31.76
C GLY A 216 15.07 120.88 -31.07
N ASP A 217 15.91 120.17 -31.81
CA ASP A 217 16.94 119.27 -31.27
C ASP A 217 18.09 120.09 -30.66
N LEU A 218 17.77 120.90 -29.65
CA LEU A 218 18.74 121.71 -28.92
C LEU A 218 19.61 120.80 -28.06
N ASP A 219 20.90 120.77 -28.37
CA ASP A 219 21.93 120.21 -27.50
C ASP A 219 21.83 120.89 -26.12
N PRO A 220 21.65 120.14 -25.01
CA PRO A 220 21.57 120.70 -23.65
C PRO A 220 22.81 121.48 -23.18
N SER A 221 23.91 121.43 -23.92
CA SER A 221 25.12 122.23 -23.70
C SER A 221 25.24 123.46 -24.61
N SER A 222 24.31 123.67 -25.55
CA SER A 222 24.32 124.79 -26.49
C SER A 222 23.93 126.11 -25.83
N ALA A 223 24.55 127.21 -26.25
CA ALA A 223 24.19 128.56 -25.81
C ALA A 223 22.75 128.94 -26.22
N GLU A 224 22.24 128.39 -27.32
CA GLU A 224 20.86 128.61 -27.76
C GLU A 224 19.83 127.93 -26.84
N PHE A 225 20.16 126.76 -26.26
CA PHE A 225 19.33 126.14 -25.22
C PHE A 225 19.19 127.04 -24.00
N PHE A 226 20.30 127.58 -23.48
CA PHE A 226 20.25 128.49 -22.33
C PHE A 226 19.55 129.82 -22.64
N LEU A 227 19.68 130.36 -23.84
CA LEU A 227 18.92 131.55 -24.28
C LEU A 227 17.42 131.26 -24.43
N GLN A 228 17.04 130.05 -24.81
CA GLN A 228 15.64 129.61 -24.90
C GLN A 228 15.06 129.35 -23.50
N GLU A 229 15.82 128.72 -22.60
CA GLU A 229 15.48 128.56 -21.18
C GLU A 229 15.34 129.91 -20.48
N GLU A 230 16.27 130.85 -20.70
CA GLU A 230 16.20 132.20 -20.14
C GLU A 230 14.97 132.95 -20.65
N ARG A 231 14.63 132.85 -21.95
CA ARG A 231 13.38 133.41 -22.49
C ARG A 231 12.13 132.81 -21.87
N LEU A 232 12.12 131.50 -21.60
CA LEU A 232 11.00 130.83 -20.92
C LEU A 232 10.92 131.24 -19.44
N ALA A 233 12.06 131.40 -18.77
CA ALA A 233 12.15 131.91 -17.40
C ALA A 233 11.72 133.38 -17.30
N GLN A 234 12.11 134.23 -18.26
CA GLN A 234 11.65 135.61 -18.40
C GLN A 234 10.13 135.65 -18.64
N MET A 235 9.60 134.89 -19.61
CA MET A 235 8.15 134.81 -19.86
C MET A 235 7.38 134.31 -18.63
N ARG A 236 7.93 133.32 -17.91
CA ARG A 236 7.36 132.81 -16.65
C ARG A 236 7.39 133.87 -15.54
N SER A 237 8.46 134.64 -15.43
CA SER A 237 8.57 135.80 -14.52
C SER A 237 7.58 136.91 -14.90
N GLU A 238 7.37 137.16 -16.19
CA GLU A 238 6.41 138.13 -16.71
C GLU A 238 4.95 137.72 -16.38
N TYR A 239 4.61 136.44 -16.53
CA TYR A 239 3.31 135.91 -16.10
C TYR A 239 3.16 135.88 -14.57
N GLU A 240 4.21 135.55 -13.81
CA GLU A 240 4.18 135.67 -12.34
C GLU A 240 4.05 137.13 -11.89
N ARG A 241 4.62 138.10 -12.62
CA ARG A 241 4.44 139.54 -12.40
C ARG A 241 3.00 139.94 -12.70
N GLN A 242 2.42 139.51 -13.83
CA GLN A 242 1.00 139.77 -14.14
C GLN A 242 0.06 139.14 -13.11
N CYS A 243 0.37 137.94 -12.62
CA CYS A 243 -0.40 137.30 -11.55
C CYS A 243 -0.28 138.09 -10.22
N ARG A 244 0.91 138.61 -9.90
CA ARG A 244 1.12 139.50 -8.75
C ARG A 244 0.41 140.84 -8.93
N GLU A 245 0.48 141.49 -10.07
CA GLU A 245 -0.23 142.75 -10.33
C GLU A 245 -1.76 142.60 -10.29
N LEU A 246 -2.29 141.44 -10.71
CA LEU A 246 -3.70 141.09 -10.52
C LEU A 246 -4.04 140.76 -9.05
N GLN A 247 -3.12 140.15 -8.30
CA GLN A 247 -3.24 139.92 -6.86
C GLN A 247 -3.27 141.26 -6.10
N ASP A 248 -2.32 142.16 -6.40
CA ASP A 248 -2.18 143.50 -5.83
C ASP A 248 -3.43 144.36 -6.15
N GLN A 249 -3.97 144.29 -7.37
CA GLN A 249 -5.25 144.94 -7.72
C GLN A 249 -6.46 144.34 -6.99
N ILE A 250 -6.47 143.02 -6.76
CA ILE A 250 -7.52 142.37 -5.95
C ILE A 250 -7.42 142.82 -4.49
N ASP A 251 -6.22 142.92 -3.93
CA ASP A 251 -5.98 143.33 -2.55
C ASP A 251 -6.23 144.85 -2.37
N GLU A 252 -5.89 145.68 -3.35
CA GLU A 252 -6.25 147.11 -3.41
C GLU A 252 -7.77 147.32 -3.46
N LEU A 253 -8.49 146.58 -4.32
CA LEU A 253 -9.96 146.62 -4.37
C LEU A 253 -10.62 146.09 -3.07
N HIS A 254 -9.99 145.13 -2.38
CA HIS A 254 -10.45 144.73 -1.04
C HIS A 254 -10.21 145.86 -0.02
N SER A 255 -9.06 146.52 -0.06
CA SER A 255 -8.75 147.69 0.78
C SER A 255 -9.73 148.85 0.54
N GLU A 256 -10.05 149.18 -0.71
CA GLU A 256 -11.07 150.19 -1.05
C GLU A 256 -12.47 149.80 -0.55
N LEU A 257 -12.84 148.52 -0.60
CA LEU A 257 -14.11 148.01 -0.08
C LEU A 257 -14.17 148.00 1.46
N GLU A 258 -13.05 147.81 2.15
CA GLU A 258 -12.96 147.96 3.61
C GLU A 258 -12.92 149.43 4.04
N GLU A 259 -12.18 150.29 3.34
CA GLU A 259 -12.16 151.74 3.62
C GLU A 259 -13.53 152.39 3.36
N SER A 260 -14.24 151.97 2.30
CA SER A 260 -15.63 152.33 2.02
C SER A 260 -16.62 151.89 3.11
N ARG A 261 -16.26 150.90 3.95
CA ARG A 261 -16.99 150.52 5.16
C ARG A 261 -16.53 151.28 6.41
N ALA A 262 -15.31 151.80 6.43
CA ALA A 262 -14.66 152.36 7.60
C ALA A 262 -14.89 153.88 7.81
N GLN A 263 -15.05 154.68 6.75
CA GLN A 263 -15.15 156.15 6.87
C GLN A 263 -16.56 156.69 7.18
N GLY A 264 -17.20 156.14 8.20
CA GLY A 264 -18.43 156.66 8.80
C GLY A 264 -18.25 157.95 9.63
N LYS A 265 -17.48 158.96 9.17
CA LYS A 265 -17.41 160.32 9.77
C LYS A 265 -16.66 161.38 8.94
N ALA A 266 -17.42 162.39 8.50
CA ALA A 266 -17.12 163.84 8.60
C ALA A 266 -16.00 164.54 7.76
N LEU A 267 -16.45 165.56 6.99
CA LEU A 267 -15.80 166.87 6.72
C LEU A 267 -14.60 166.98 5.73
N ARG A 268 -14.92 167.14 4.44
CA ARG A 268 -14.79 168.39 3.64
C ARG A 268 -13.87 169.52 4.19
N PRO A 269 -13.30 170.40 3.34
CA PRO A 269 -12.30 170.31 2.25
C PRO A 269 -11.01 171.10 2.71
N PRO A 270 -10.31 172.02 1.98
CA PRO A 270 -10.12 172.32 0.54
C PRO A 270 -8.69 172.75 0.04
N LEU A 271 -8.56 172.88 -1.31
CA LEU A 271 -7.88 173.96 -2.06
C LEU A 271 -6.35 173.99 -2.32
N LYS A 272 -6.01 174.49 -3.54
CA LYS A 272 -4.69 174.98 -4.06
C LYS A 272 -3.66 173.86 -4.28
N SER A 273 -2.67 173.86 -5.18
CA SER A 273 -2.01 174.77 -6.16
C SER A 273 -0.69 174.03 -6.55
N SER A 274 0.17 174.34 -7.52
CA SER A 274 0.20 175.11 -8.77
C SER A 274 1.64 174.97 -9.31
N LEU A 275 1.86 175.05 -10.64
CA LEU A 275 3.19 175.30 -11.28
C LEU A 275 4.25 174.17 -10.99
N SER A 276 5.48 174.13 -11.52
CA SER A 276 6.23 174.61 -12.71
C SER A 276 7.73 174.65 -12.30
N GLU A 277 8.67 174.62 -13.25
CA GLU A 277 10.15 174.75 -13.04
C GLU A 277 10.83 173.66 -12.16
N GLU A 278 12.14 173.37 -12.19
CA GLU A 278 13.37 173.88 -12.88
C GLU A 278 14.24 172.60 -13.20
N PHE A 279 14.76 172.32 -14.41
CA PHE A 279 15.93 172.86 -15.18
C PHE A 279 17.30 172.16 -14.94
N ASP A 280 18.17 172.22 -15.97
CA ASP A 280 19.66 172.38 -15.94
C ASP A 280 20.64 171.21 -15.56
N ILE A 281 21.88 171.08 -16.12
CA ILE A 281 22.53 171.69 -17.32
C ILE A 281 23.83 170.93 -17.80
N ASP A 282 24.19 171.05 -19.10
CA ASP A 282 25.51 170.96 -19.82
C ASP A 282 26.63 169.92 -19.48
N PHE A 283 27.70 169.66 -20.27
CA PHE A 283 28.31 170.22 -21.51
C PHE A 283 28.51 169.08 -22.57
N LYS A 284 28.42 169.19 -23.91
CA LYS A 284 28.75 170.19 -25.00
C LYS A 284 30.12 169.94 -25.72
N ILE A 285 30.16 169.31 -26.92
CA ILE A 285 30.20 169.85 -28.33
C ILE A 285 31.60 170.41 -28.75
N HIS A 286 32.22 170.13 -29.91
CA HIS A 286 32.04 170.65 -31.31
C HIS A 286 32.83 169.80 -32.36
N GLY A 287 32.56 169.75 -33.68
CA GLY A 287 31.41 170.23 -34.50
C GLY A 287 31.72 170.53 -36.01
N ASN A 288 30.79 170.21 -36.94
CA ASN A 288 30.62 170.70 -38.36
C ASN A 288 31.77 170.46 -39.41
N SER A 289 31.66 170.53 -40.77
CA SER A 289 30.63 170.63 -41.86
C SER A 289 31.33 170.30 -43.23
N GLY A 290 30.75 170.20 -44.45
CA GLY A 290 29.35 170.19 -44.96
C GLY A 290 29.16 170.79 -46.39
N ILE A 291 28.34 170.14 -47.27
CA ILE A 291 27.74 170.60 -48.58
C ILE A 291 28.58 170.45 -49.90
N GLU A 292 27.87 170.18 -51.03
CA GLU A 292 28.28 169.91 -52.46
C GLU A 292 28.33 171.22 -53.35
N PRO A 293 28.26 171.29 -54.73
CA PRO A 293 28.21 170.29 -55.86
C PRO A 293 28.91 170.60 -57.25
N ASP A 294 29.03 169.55 -58.11
CA ASP A 294 28.86 169.41 -59.60
C ASP A 294 29.64 170.20 -60.74
N GLN A 295 29.71 169.56 -61.94
CA GLN A 295 29.82 170.01 -63.36
C GLN A 295 31.12 170.50 -64.10
N GLY A 296 31.58 169.73 -65.12
CA GLY A 296 31.40 170.06 -66.58
C GLY A 296 32.47 170.74 -67.49
N LEU A 297 33.05 169.97 -68.45
CA LEU A 297 33.44 170.27 -69.88
C LEU A 297 34.39 171.45 -70.31
N GLY A 298 35.21 171.25 -71.38
CA GLY A 298 35.87 172.34 -72.18
C GLY A 298 37.08 171.92 -73.07
N SER A 299 37.42 172.67 -74.15
CA SER A 299 38.55 172.40 -75.10
C SER A 299 39.05 173.66 -75.88
N GLU A 300 40.19 173.54 -76.59
CA GLU A 300 40.72 174.39 -77.71
C GLU A 300 41.16 175.85 -77.41
N ASP A 301 42.10 176.51 -78.14
CA ASP A 301 43.14 176.15 -79.16
C ASP A 301 44.15 177.34 -79.33
N CYS A 302 45.42 177.12 -79.80
CA CYS A 302 46.25 178.12 -80.53
C CYS A 302 47.67 177.65 -81.00
N ASN A 303 48.27 178.44 -81.93
CA ASN A 303 49.48 178.21 -82.76
C ASN A 303 50.32 179.54 -82.85
N PRO A 304 51.48 179.73 -83.56
CA PRO A 304 52.44 178.81 -84.21
C PRO A 304 53.97 179.19 -84.13
N LEU A 305 54.81 178.42 -84.87
CA LEU A 305 56.11 178.76 -85.54
C LEU A 305 57.52 178.66 -84.85
N ASN A 306 58.39 177.90 -85.56
CA ASN A 306 59.86 178.00 -85.75
C ASN A 306 60.82 177.01 -85.00
N MET A 307 62.00 176.78 -85.59
CA MET A 307 62.91 175.62 -85.39
C MET A 307 63.99 175.78 -84.29
N SER A 308 64.38 174.67 -83.62
CA SER A 308 65.76 174.13 -83.55
C SER A 308 65.91 172.92 -82.59
N ILE A 309 66.61 171.86 -83.02
CA ILE A 309 67.41 170.82 -82.28
C ILE A 309 66.85 170.11 -81.00
N GLU A 310 66.03 170.74 -80.17
CA GLU A 310 65.66 170.28 -78.82
C GLU A 310 64.72 169.05 -78.81
N ALA A 311 64.11 168.72 -79.95
CA ALA A 311 63.08 167.68 -80.07
C ALA A 311 63.56 166.23 -79.89
N GLU A 312 64.86 165.93 -80.03
CA GLU A 312 65.36 164.54 -79.89
C GLU A 312 65.38 164.04 -78.44
N MET A 313 65.57 164.92 -77.45
CA MET A 313 65.63 164.52 -76.03
C MET A 313 64.27 164.10 -75.45
N ALA A 314 63.16 164.69 -75.92
CA ALA A 314 61.82 164.43 -75.39
C ALA A 314 61.30 163.02 -75.76
N ILE A 315 61.72 162.47 -76.90
CA ILE A 315 61.27 161.16 -77.39
C ILE A 315 61.82 160.02 -76.51
N GLU A 316 63.03 160.14 -75.99
CA GLU A 316 63.63 159.09 -75.16
C GLU A 316 63.01 159.02 -73.76
N GLN A 317 62.65 160.17 -73.17
CA GLN A 317 61.97 160.23 -71.87
C GLN A 317 60.59 159.55 -71.87
N LEU A 318 59.86 159.60 -72.99
CA LEU A 318 58.56 158.92 -73.12
C LEU A 318 58.68 157.40 -73.20
N LYS A 319 59.78 156.86 -73.75
CA LYS A 319 60.07 155.41 -73.70
C LYS A 319 60.36 154.95 -72.28
N GLU A 320 61.12 155.74 -71.53
CA GLU A 320 61.49 155.47 -70.13
C GLU A 320 60.26 155.42 -69.22
N GLN A 321 59.17 156.12 -69.56
CA GLN A 321 57.89 156.05 -68.83
C GLN A 321 57.13 154.76 -69.18
N HIS A 322 56.95 154.46 -70.47
CA HIS A 322 56.21 153.28 -70.93
C HIS A 322 56.76 151.94 -70.38
N HIS A 323 58.08 151.85 -70.15
CA HIS A 323 58.70 150.66 -69.56
C HIS A 323 58.41 150.48 -68.06
N ARG A 324 58.12 151.57 -67.33
CA ARG A 324 57.69 151.50 -65.92
C ARG A 324 56.23 151.08 -65.82
N ASP A 325 55.35 151.74 -66.58
CA ASP A 325 53.92 151.44 -66.61
C ASP A 325 53.64 149.96 -66.99
N LEU A 326 54.44 149.38 -67.89
CA LEU A 326 54.37 147.95 -68.26
C LEU A 326 54.93 146.99 -67.20
N HIS A 327 55.86 147.43 -66.35
CA HIS A 327 56.35 146.61 -65.24
C HIS A 327 55.34 146.56 -64.09
N ASP A 328 54.74 147.69 -63.76
CA ASP A 328 53.77 147.80 -62.66
C ASP A 328 52.52 146.94 -62.95
N LEU A 329 51.97 147.04 -64.17
CA LEU A 329 50.84 146.21 -64.61
C LEU A 329 51.16 144.70 -64.62
N LYS A 330 52.42 144.31 -64.85
CA LYS A 330 52.86 142.91 -64.77
C LYS A 330 52.90 142.42 -63.31
N GLN A 331 53.31 143.27 -62.37
CA GLN A 331 53.33 142.94 -60.95
C GLN A 331 51.92 142.72 -60.40
N GLU A 332 50.95 143.59 -60.74
CA GLU A 332 49.55 143.42 -60.33
C GLU A 332 48.95 142.09 -60.83
N LEU A 333 49.34 141.64 -62.03
CA LEU A 333 48.90 140.35 -62.58
C LEU A 333 49.53 139.15 -61.84
N GLU A 334 50.82 139.22 -61.48
CA GLU A 334 51.47 138.16 -60.71
C GLU A 334 50.95 138.11 -59.26
N ASP A 335 50.68 139.25 -58.64
CA ASP A 335 50.09 139.34 -57.29
C ASP A 335 48.65 138.80 -57.24
N THR A 336 47.83 139.10 -58.27
CA THR A 336 46.45 138.59 -58.35
C THR A 336 46.39 137.09 -58.65
N VAL A 337 47.28 136.55 -59.50
CA VAL A 337 47.41 135.10 -59.70
C VAL A 337 47.84 134.41 -58.40
N SER A 338 48.87 134.93 -57.72
CA SER A 338 49.34 134.44 -56.41
C SER A 338 48.23 134.40 -55.36
N HIS A 339 47.35 135.41 -55.34
CA HIS A 339 46.18 135.44 -54.45
C HIS A 339 45.19 134.29 -54.73
N TYR A 340 44.84 134.03 -56.00
CA TYR A 340 43.93 132.94 -56.35
C TYR A 340 44.55 131.55 -56.19
N GLU A 341 45.85 131.38 -56.50
CA GLU A 341 46.57 130.13 -56.20
C GLU A 341 46.58 129.84 -54.69
N LYS A 342 46.73 130.87 -53.85
CA LYS A 342 46.65 130.72 -52.40
C LYS A 342 45.25 130.27 -51.94
N GLN A 343 44.18 130.95 -52.39
CA GLN A 343 42.80 130.54 -52.05
C GLN A 343 42.50 129.10 -52.50
N LEU A 344 42.94 128.71 -53.70
CA LEU A 344 42.73 127.36 -54.23
C LEU A 344 43.45 126.29 -53.38
N ASN A 345 44.67 126.57 -52.93
CA ASN A 345 45.40 125.68 -52.02
C ASN A 345 44.74 125.60 -50.64
N GLU A 346 44.29 126.73 -50.07
CA GLU A 346 43.57 126.75 -48.79
C GLU A 346 42.28 125.90 -48.86
N MET A 347 41.46 126.09 -49.90
CA MET A 347 40.25 125.28 -50.17
C MET A 347 40.57 123.79 -50.35
N LYS A 348 41.67 123.46 -51.05
CA LYS A 348 42.12 122.07 -51.23
C LYS A 348 42.48 121.43 -49.88
N THR A 349 43.20 122.14 -49.01
CA THR A 349 43.54 121.62 -47.67
C THR A 349 42.34 121.51 -46.72
N HIS A 350 41.23 122.21 -47.00
CA HIS A 350 39.97 122.02 -46.27
C HIS A 350 39.32 120.68 -46.66
N CYS A 351 39.11 120.46 -47.96
CA CYS A 351 38.53 119.23 -48.51
C CYS A 351 39.37 117.98 -48.15
N GLU A 352 40.71 118.09 -48.17
CA GLU A 352 41.61 117.00 -47.74
C GLU A 352 41.47 116.66 -46.24
N LYS A 353 41.17 117.63 -45.36
CA LYS A 353 40.88 117.38 -43.94
C LYS A 353 39.51 116.73 -43.76
N GLU A 354 38.47 117.26 -44.37
CA GLU A 354 37.10 116.70 -44.28
C GLU A 354 37.04 115.24 -44.75
N GLN A 355 37.80 114.91 -45.81
CA GLN A 355 37.95 113.53 -46.28
C GLN A 355 38.63 112.63 -45.23
N GLU A 356 39.64 113.13 -44.51
CA GLU A 356 40.36 112.35 -43.51
C GLU A 356 39.56 112.21 -42.20
N ASP A 357 38.85 113.26 -41.76
CA ASP A 357 37.93 113.21 -40.62
C ASP A 357 36.80 112.18 -40.86
N LEU A 358 36.28 112.10 -42.09
CA LEU A 358 35.31 111.07 -42.47
C LEU A 358 35.92 109.66 -42.44
N ARG A 359 37.16 109.47 -42.91
CA ARG A 359 37.87 108.17 -42.80
C ARG A 359 38.05 107.76 -41.34
N GLN A 360 38.43 108.69 -40.47
CA GLN A 360 38.63 108.40 -39.05
C GLN A 360 37.32 108.00 -38.35
N LYS A 361 36.20 108.64 -38.70
CA LYS A 361 34.86 108.24 -38.22
C LYS A 361 34.51 106.80 -38.63
N TYR A 362 34.58 106.47 -39.93
CA TYR A 362 34.30 105.12 -40.41
C TYR A 362 35.26 104.06 -39.83
N ALA A 363 36.55 104.38 -39.67
CA ALA A 363 37.51 103.48 -39.04
C ALA A 363 37.19 103.22 -37.55
N GLY A 364 36.70 104.25 -36.83
CA GLY A 364 36.24 104.14 -35.45
C GLY A 364 34.97 103.28 -35.32
N GLU A 365 33.98 103.51 -36.17
CA GLU A 365 32.74 102.70 -36.23
C GLU A 365 33.04 101.23 -36.52
N MET A 366 33.95 100.95 -37.47
CA MET A 366 34.38 99.59 -37.78
C MET A 366 35.04 98.90 -36.58
N HIS A 367 35.93 99.60 -35.86
CA HIS A 367 36.54 99.08 -34.62
C HIS A 367 35.54 98.83 -33.49
N VAL A 368 34.41 99.55 -33.44
CA VAL A 368 33.33 99.28 -32.47
C VAL A 368 32.56 98.02 -32.87
N MET A 369 32.22 97.87 -34.14
CA MET A 369 31.55 96.66 -34.67
C MET A 369 32.41 95.41 -34.51
N GLU A 370 33.70 95.47 -34.83
CA GLU A 370 34.65 94.36 -34.63
C GLU A 370 34.73 93.92 -33.16
N LYS A 371 34.73 94.86 -32.21
CA LYS A 371 34.70 94.56 -30.77
C LYS A 371 33.39 93.89 -30.34
N GLN A 372 32.25 94.31 -30.88
CA GLN A 372 30.96 93.68 -30.61
C GLN A 372 30.90 92.25 -31.17
N ILE A 373 31.38 92.05 -32.41
CA ILE A 373 31.49 90.72 -33.04
C ILE A 373 32.40 89.80 -32.21
N ALA A 374 33.56 90.29 -31.75
CA ALA A 374 34.45 89.52 -30.89
C ALA A 374 33.81 89.17 -29.53
N ALA A 375 33.09 90.10 -28.89
CA ALA A 375 32.39 89.85 -27.63
C ALA A 375 31.28 88.78 -27.78
N LEU A 376 30.46 88.86 -28.84
CA LEU A 376 29.44 87.87 -29.14
C LEU A 376 30.05 86.50 -29.50
N THR A 377 31.17 86.48 -30.22
CA THR A 377 31.90 85.24 -30.55
C THR A 377 32.41 84.54 -29.28
N ASN A 378 32.93 85.31 -28.31
CA ASN A 378 33.35 84.77 -27.02
C ASN A 378 32.16 84.21 -26.21
N GLN A 379 31.04 84.94 -26.11
CA GLN A 379 29.83 84.42 -25.44
C GLN A 379 29.31 83.12 -26.09
N ILE A 380 29.35 83.01 -27.42
CA ILE A 380 28.97 81.79 -28.12
C ILE A 380 29.92 80.63 -27.76
N ALA A 381 31.23 80.89 -27.64
CA ALA A 381 32.20 79.88 -27.22
C ALA A 381 32.02 79.45 -25.75
N GLU A 382 31.73 80.39 -24.85
CA GLU A 382 31.43 80.15 -23.43
C GLU A 382 30.18 79.26 -23.29
N LEU A 383 29.06 79.63 -23.93
CA LEU A 383 27.82 78.85 -23.93
C LEU A 383 27.97 77.47 -24.58
N GLN A 384 28.83 77.33 -25.61
CA GLN A 384 29.16 76.03 -26.18
C GLN A 384 29.97 75.15 -25.21
N GLY A 385 30.84 75.75 -24.39
CA GLY A 385 31.57 75.09 -23.31
C GLY A 385 30.66 74.61 -22.18
N GLU A 386 29.75 75.47 -21.70
CA GLU A 386 28.73 75.10 -20.71
C GLU A 386 27.83 73.96 -21.22
N ALA A 387 27.36 74.05 -22.46
CA ALA A 387 26.58 72.99 -23.10
C ALA A 387 27.39 71.68 -23.27
N ALA A 388 28.71 71.74 -23.41
CA ALA A 388 29.56 70.54 -23.42
C ALA A 388 29.67 69.90 -22.02
N LEU A 389 29.92 70.71 -20.99
CA LEU A 389 29.96 70.25 -19.59
C LEU A 389 28.63 69.62 -19.14
N LEU A 390 27.50 70.23 -19.47
CA LEU A 390 26.17 69.69 -19.16
C LEU A 390 25.91 68.34 -19.84
N ARG A 391 26.42 68.12 -21.06
CA ARG A 391 26.33 66.82 -21.76
C ARG A 391 27.21 65.77 -21.10
N GLU A 392 28.46 66.09 -20.76
CA GLU A 392 29.35 65.16 -20.03
C GLU A 392 28.76 64.78 -18.66
N GLN A 393 28.14 65.74 -17.96
CA GLN A 393 27.47 65.51 -16.69
C GLN A 393 26.21 64.64 -16.86
N GLN A 394 25.44 64.82 -17.93
CA GLN A 394 24.29 63.99 -18.26
C GLN A 394 24.70 62.55 -18.65
N GLU A 395 25.80 62.37 -19.38
CA GLU A 395 26.36 61.05 -19.69
C GLU A 395 26.86 60.33 -18.42
N LYS A 396 27.56 61.03 -17.51
CA LYS A 396 27.98 60.47 -16.21
C LYS A 396 26.80 60.00 -15.37
N LEU A 397 25.78 60.83 -15.20
CA LEU A 397 24.55 60.46 -14.48
C LEU A 397 23.83 59.28 -15.16
N GLY A 398 23.86 59.20 -16.50
CA GLY A 398 23.33 58.07 -17.26
C GLY A 398 24.06 56.76 -17.00
N CYS A 399 25.40 56.80 -16.92
CA CYS A 399 26.25 55.67 -16.56
C CYS A 399 26.03 55.25 -15.09
N GLU A 400 26.04 56.19 -14.15
CA GLU A 400 25.83 55.93 -12.72
C GLU A 400 24.48 55.26 -12.45
N HIS A 401 23.39 55.79 -13.00
CA HIS A 401 22.05 55.19 -12.92
C HIS A 401 21.99 53.80 -13.59
N ASN A 402 22.71 53.57 -14.69
CA ASN A 402 22.78 52.24 -15.31
C ASN A 402 23.55 51.24 -14.42
N ASP A 403 24.62 51.67 -13.76
CA ASP A 403 25.39 50.84 -12.84
C ASP A 403 24.61 50.53 -11.56
N GLU A 404 23.89 51.48 -10.99
CA GLU A 404 22.95 51.23 -9.88
C GLU A 404 21.86 50.24 -10.28
N LYS A 405 21.24 50.44 -11.45
CA LYS A 405 20.25 49.53 -12.03
C LYS A 405 20.79 48.11 -12.26
N ASN A 406 22.09 47.96 -12.54
CA ASN A 406 22.72 46.65 -12.70
C ASN A 406 23.13 46.03 -11.35
N LYS A 407 23.59 46.81 -10.37
CA LYS A 407 23.81 46.38 -8.98
C LYS A 407 22.51 45.88 -8.34
N LEU A 408 21.40 46.62 -8.50
CA LEU A 408 20.07 46.23 -8.04
C LEU A 408 19.60 44.90 -8.66
N LYS A 409 19.75 44.72 -9.99
CA LYS A 409 19.43 43.44 -10.65
C LYS A 409 20.27 42.27 -10.10
N LEU A 410 21.56 42.48 -9.87
CA LEU A 410 22.45 41.45 -9.31
C LEU A 410 22.01 41.08 -7.89
N SER A 411 21.77 42.08 -7.04
CA SER A 411 21.25 41.88 -5.68
C SER A 411 19.92 41.14 -5.66
N PHE A 412 18.96 41.48 -6.52
CA PHE A 412 17.70 40.74 -6.64
C PHE A 412 17.87 39.30 -7.17
N ALA A 413 18.86 39.06 -8.05
CA ALA A 413 19.16 37.71 -8.53
C ALA A 413 19.83 36.85 -7.46
N GLU A 414 20.71 37.43 -6.65
CA GLU A 414 21.41 36.81 -5.53
C GLU A 414 20.45 36.53 -4.36
N GLU A 415 19.62 37.50 -3.96
CA GLU A 415 18.56 37.32 -2.96
C GLU A 415 17.57 36.22 -3.39
N LYS A 416 17.14 36.22 -4.65
CA LYS A 416 16.31 35.15 -5.20
C LYS A 416 17.00 33.78 -5.15
N ALA A 417 18.29 33.69 -5.49
CA ALA A 417 19.04 32.45 -5.41
C ALA A 417 19.15 31.94 -3.96
N ASN A 418 19.43 32.85 -3.01
CA ASN A 418 19.49 32.55 -1.58
C ASN A 418 18.15 32.08 -1.02
N LEU A 419 17.03 32.70 -1.42
CA LEU A 419 15.68 32.26 -1.05
C LEU A 419 15.31 30.90 -1.65
N GLN A 420 15.72 30.62 -2.90
CA GLN A 420 15.52 29.30 -3.50
C GLN A 420 16.37 28.21 -2.83
N GLU A 421 17.60 28.54 -2.41
CA GLU A 421 18.47 27.60 -1.68
C GLU A 421 18.00 27.37 -0.24
N LEU A 422 17.52 28.41 0.46
CA LEU A 422 16.92 28.27 1.79
C LEU A 422 15.69 27.36 1.74
N LEU A 423 14.77 27.58 0.80
CA LEU A 423 13.59 26.74 0.62
C LEU A 423 13.94 25.29 0.20
N ARG A 424 15.08 25.10 -0.48
CA ARG A 424 15.63 23.78 -0.80
C ARG A 424 16.18 23.09 0.45
N GLN A 425 16.87 23.81 1.33
CA GLN A 425 17.40 23.31 2.59
C GLN A 425 16.28 22.98 3.58
N GLU A 426 15.29 23.86 3.76
CA GLU A 426 14.09 23.58 4.56
C GLU A 426 13.39 22.29 4.07
N HIS A 427 13.28 22.09 2.76
CA HIS A 427 12.69 20.86 2.21
C HIS A 427 13.57 19.62 2.45
N GLU A 428 14.90 19.73 2.37
CA GLU A 428 15.81 18.63 2.70
C GLU A 428 15.81 18.27 4.19
N GLU A 429 15.62 19.24 5.08
CA GLU A 429 15.46 19.03 6.52
C GLU A 429 14.10 18.42 6.86
N ASP A 430 13.01 18.92 6.26
CA ASP A 430 11.65 18.39 6.44
C ASP A 430 11.53 16.94 5.91
N VAL A 431 12.18 16.62 4.78
CA VAL A 431 12.31 15.24 4.27
C VAL A 431 13.17 14.38 5.20
N ARG A 432 14.26 14.90 5.75
CA ARG A 432 15.14 14.16 6.69
C ARG A 432 14.42 13.85 8.00
N ALA A 433 13.73 14.82 8.59
CA ALA A 433 12.96 14.64 9.82
C ALA A 433 11.86 13.59 9.65
N ARG A 434 11.16 13.57 8.51
CA ARG A 434 10.19 12.50 8.16
C ARG A 434 10.85 11.13 8.01
N LEU A 435 12.06 11.07 7.44
CA LEU A 435 12.84 9.84 7.29
C LEU A 435 13.29 9.28 8.66
N GLU A 436 13.75 10.16 9.55
CA GLU A 436 14.13 9.84 10.93
C GLU A 436 12.89 9.38 11.74
N GLU A 437 11.75 10.09 11.64
CA GLU A 437 10.50 9.70 12.30
C GLU A 437 10.00 8.31 11.83
N VAL A 438 10.07 8.01 10.53
CA VAL A 438 9.73 6.70 9.97
C VAL A 438 10.72 5.63 10.44
N ASN A 439 12.02 5.93 10.52
CA ASN A 439 13.03 5.00 11.01
C ASN A 439 12.92 4.72 12.53
N GLU A 440 12.52 5.71 13.32
CA GLU A 440 12.18 5.54 14.75
C GLU A 440 10.90 4.74 14.96
N LYS A 441 9.88 4.94 14.11
CA LYS A 441 8.67 4.10 14.11
C LYS A 441 9.05 2.66 13.80
N PHE A 442 9.71 2.41 12.68
CA PHE A 442 10.15 1.07 12.28
C PHE A 442 11.07 0.40 13.33
N SER A 443 11.93 1.16 14.01
CA SER A 443 12.78 0.63 15.09
C SER A 443 11.96 0.22 16.32
N ARG A 444 10.97 1.02 16.72
CA ARG A 444 10.01 0.65 17.79
C ARG A 444 9.16 -0.55 17.42
N GLU A 445 8.64 -0.60 16.20
CA GLU A 445 7.87 -1.73 15.68
C GLU A 445 8.70 -3.03 15.69
N ARG A 446 9.99 -2.96 15.31
CA ARG A 446 10.92 -4.08 15.40
C ARG A 446 11.18 -4.51 16.84
N GLU A 447 11.29 -3.57 17.78
CA GLU A 447 11.48 -3.87 19.21
C GLU A 447 10.21 -4.46 19.85
N GLU A 448 9.02 -3.97 19.49
CA GLU A 448 7.74 -4.59 19.88
C GLU A 448 7.61 -6.01 19.32
N LEU A 449 7.98 -6.26 18.06
CA LEU A 449 7.99 -7.60 17.48
C LEU A 449 8.98 -8.55 18.21
N ILE A 450 10.17 -8.06 18.60
CA ILE A 450 11.13 -8.83 19.39
C ILE A 450 10.56 -9.15 20.79
N GLN A 451 9.96 -8.18 21.48
CA GLN A 451 9.33 -8.42 22.80
C GLN A 451 8.15 -9.41 22.72
N ASN A 452 7.31 -9.29 21.68
CA ASN A 452 6.24 -10.24 21.43
C ASN A 452 6.77 -11.65 21.12
N GLY A 453 7.86 -11.76 20.34
CA GLY A 453 8.56 -13.03 20.08
C GLY A 453 9.05 -13.69 21.37
N VAL A 454 9.78 -12.95 22.21
CA VAL A 454 10.25 -13.42 23.53
C VAL A 454 9.08 -13.85 24.42
N TRP A 455 7.97 -13.11 24.45
CA TRP A 455 6.77 -13.49 25.22
C TRP A 455 6.10 -14.76 24.71
N VAL A 456 6.05 -14.98 23.39
CA VAL A 456 5.55 -16.23 22.79
C VAL A 456 6.49 -17.38 23.13
N GLU A 457 7.81 -17.21 23.04
CA GLU A 457 8.78 -18.22 23.46
C GLU A 457 8.64 -18.58 24.94
N GLU A 458 8.48 -17.59 25.82
CA GLU A 458 8.30 -17.82 27.26
C GLU A 458 7.00 -18.60 27.55
N LYS A 459 5.91 -18.27 26.83
CA LYS A 459 4.66 -19.05 26.91
C LYS A 459 4.78 -20.46 26.35
N MET A 460 5.49 -20.65 25.24
CA MET A 460 5.76 -21.97 24.70
C MET A 460 6.63 -22.78 25.66
N ARG A 461 7.62 -22.17 26.32
CA ARG A 461 8.44 -22.78 27.36
C ARG A 461 7.58 -23.26 28.54
N GLY A 462 6.66 -22.41 29.00
CA GLY A 462 5.68 -22.76 30.04
C GLY A 462 4.77 -23.93 29.64
N LEU A 463 4.21 -23.90 28.42
CA LEU A 463 3.35 -24.98 27.91
C LEU A 463 4.11 -26.31 27.73
N VAL A 464 5.36 -26.27 27.26
CA VAL A 464 6.23 -27.45 27.16
C VAL A 464 6.53 -27.98 28.56
N GLN A 465 6.80 -27.11 29.54
CA GLN A 465 7.00 -27.53 30.92
C GLN A 465 5.75 -28.22 31.50
N THR A 466 4.55 -27.65 31.36
CA THR A 466 3.32 -28.27 31.87
C THR A 466 3.04 -29.62 31.20
N LEU A 467 3.23 -29.74 29.87
CA LEU A 467 3.09 -31.01 29.16
C LEU A 467 4.13 -32.05 29.61
N GLN A 468 5.33 -31.61 30.01
CA GLN A 468 6.39 -32.47 30.51
C GLN A 468 6.15 -32.90 31.97
N GLU A 469 5.50 -32.06 32.78
CA GLU A 469 5.00 -32.37 34.12
C GLU A 469 3.82 -33.35 34.07
N GLU A 470 2.81 -33.10 33.22
CA GLU A 470 1.68 -34.02 32.95
C GLU A 470 2.15 -35.38 32.45
N LYS A 471 3.09 -35.41 31.48
CA LYS A 471 3.74 -36.65 31.04
C LYS A 471 4.44 -37.35 32.21
N GLY A 472 5.15 -36.59 33.04
CA GLY A 472 5.82 -37.11 34.23
C GLY A 472 4.83 -37.72 35.25
N GLU A 473 3.61 -37.19 35.34
CA GLU A 473 2.52 -37.71 36.16
C GLU A 473 1.90 -38.98 35.59
N LEU A 474 1.58 -38.98 34.29
CA LEU A 474 1.11 -40.18 33.58
C LEU A 474 2.11 -41.34 33.71
N GLU A 475 3.40 -41.07 33.51
CA GLU A 475 4.44 -42.10 33.71
C GLU A 475 4.57 -42.54 35.17
N ARG A 476 4.36 -41.66 36.17
CA ARG A 476 4.31 -42.07 37.59
C ARG A 476 3.11 -42.99 37.84
N GLY A 477 1.92 -42.62 37.37
CA GLY A 477 0.72 -43.43 37.48
C GLY A 477 0.86 -44.81 36.83
N PHE A 478 1.46 -44.91 35.65
CA PHE A 478 1.76 -46.20 35.01
C PHE A 478 2.79 -47.03 35.79
N ARG A 479 3.84 -46.41 36.34
CA ARG A 479 4.82 -47.09 37.20
C ARG A 479 4.16 -47.64 38.47
N GLU A 480 3.41 -46.82 39.19
CA GLU A 480 2.67 -47.24 40.38
C GLU A 480 1.64 -48.35 40.07
N GLN A 481 0.95 -48.29 38.93
CA GLN A 481 -0.01 -49.33 38.56
C GLN A 481 0.66 -50.65 38.19
N LEU A 482 1.83 -50.63 37.54
CA LEU A 482 2.65 -51.82 37.32
C LEU A 482 3.20 -52.40 38.63
N GLU A 483 3.62 -51.53 39.56
CA GLU A 483 4.17 -51.91 40.87
C GLU A 483 3.09 -52.57 41.74
N ARG A 484 1.89 -51.99 41.84
CA ARG A 484 0.72 -52.59 42.51
C ARG A 484 0.31 -53.93 41.87
N MET A 485 0.39 -54.07 40.55
CA MET A 485 0.14 -55.36 39.87
C MET A 485 1.21 -56.40 40.20
N ALA A 486 2.48 -56.00 40.32
CA ALA A 486 3.56 -56.89 40.75
C ALA A 486 3.40 -57.31 42.22
N GLU A 487 3.00 -56.41 43.11
CA GLU A 487 2.65 -56.72 44.51
C GLU A 487 1.47 -57.69 44.60
N LEU A 488 0.40 -57.48 43.82
CA LEU A 488 -0.75 -58.40 43.77
C LEU A 488 -0.35 -59.80 43.27
N HIS A 489 0.43 -59.89 42.20
CA HIS A 489 0.96 -61.16 41.71
C HIS A 489 1.92 -61.83 42.72
N ALA A 490 2.69 -61.06 43.49
CA ALA A 490 3.54 -61.59 44.55
C ALA A 490 2.72 -62.15 45.72
N LEU A 491 1.68 -61.43 46.16
CA LEU A 491 0.75 -61.88 47.20
C LEU A 491 -0.09 -63.09 46.77
N GLU A 492 -0.52 -63.16 45.50
CA GLU A 492 -1.21 -64.32 44.95
C GLU A 492 -0.29 -65.54 44.87
N LYS A 493 0.95 -65.36 44.40
CA LYS A 493 1.98 -66.41 44.42
C LYS A 493 2.28 -66.89 45.84
N GLU A 494 2.38 -65.99 46.82
CA GLU A 494 2.60 -66.37 48.22
C GLU A 494 1.41 -67.17 48.77
N LYS A 495 0.17 -66.73 48.53
CA LYS A 495 -1.05 -67.48 48.91
C LYS A 495 -1.07 -68.87 48.30
N LEU A 496 -0.79 -69.01 47.00
CA LEU A 496 -0.72 -70.31 46.33
C LEU A 496 0.40 -71.20 46.91
N GLN A 497 1.54 -70.62 47.31
CA GLN A 497 2.59 -71.35 48.02
C GLN A 497 2.17 -71.78 49.44
N GLN A 498 1.46 -70.91 50.18
CA GLN A 498 0.90 -71.24 51.50
C GLN A 498 -0.20 -72.32 51.41
N GLU A 499 -1.08 -72.26 50.41
CA GLU A 499 -2.11 -73.29 50.17
C GLU A 499 -1.49 -74.63 49.77
N LEU A 500 -0.46 -74.63 48.92
CA LEU A 500 0.28 -75.84 48.54
C LEU A 500 1.01 -76.46 49.75
N LEU A 501 1.63 -75.63 50.60
CA LEU A 501 2.26 -76.06 51.85
C LEU A 501 1.23 -76.61 52.84
N ARG A 502 0.08 -75.93 53.03
CA ARG A 502 -1.01 -76.39 53.90
C ARG A 502 -1.57 -77.71 53.41
N LYS A 503 -1.74 -77.89 52.09
CA LYS A 503 -2.17 -79.16 51.52
C LYS A 503 -1.13 -80.25 51.78
N HIS A 504 0.15 -80.02 51.49
CA HIS A 504 1.19 -81.02 51.72
C HIS A 504 1.33 -81.40 53.22
N GLN A 505 1.12 -80.45 54.14
CA GLN A 505 1.03 -80.73 55.57
C GLN A 505 -0.18 -81.60 55.91
N GLN A 506 -1.35 -81.30 55.33
CA GLN A 506 -2.56 -82.12 55.50
C GLN A 506 -2.35 -83.54 54.96
N ASP A 507 -1.83 -83.68 53.73
CA ASP A 507 -1.52 -84.97 53.10
C ASP A 507 -0.55 -85.79 54.01
N LEU A 508 0.47 -85.15 54.60
CA LEU A 508 1.40 -85.77 55.54
C LEU A 508 0.78 -86.16 56.89
N GLU A 509 -0.21 -85.41 57.39
CA GLU A 509 -0.92 -85.72 58.64
C GLU A 509 -1.94 -86.86 58.43
N GLU A 510 -2.55 -86.94 57.24
CA GLU A 510 -3.41 -88.05 56.82
C GLU A 510 -2.59 -89.36 56.69
N GLU A 511 -1.45 -89.34 56.01
CA GLU A 511 -0.48 -90.45 55.95
C GLU A 511 0.01 -90.89 57.34
N ARG A 512 0.25 -89.94 58.26
CA ARG A 512 0.58 -90.25 59.67
C ARG A 512 -0.56 -90.95 60.39
N CYS A 513 -1.80 -90.50 60.20
CA CYS A 513 -2.97 -91.16 60.78
C CYS A 513 -3.18 -92.57 60.20
N GLU A 514 -2.87 -92.82 58.93
CA GLU A 514 -2.92 -94.17 58.36
C GLU A 514 -1.80 -95.06 58.92
N ALA A 515 -0.58 -94.54 59.02
CA ALA A 515 0.55 -95.25 59.65
C ALA A 515 0.29 -95.57 61.14
N GLU A 516 -0.42 -94.70 61.88
CA GLU A 516 -0.82 -94.95 63.26
C GLU A 516 -1.91 -96.04 63.35
N LYS A 517 -2.96 -96.01 62.49
CA LYS A 517 -3.95 -97.11 62.39
C LYS A 517 -3.29 -98.45 62.08
N LEU A 518 -2.42 -98.50 61.07
CA LEU A 518 -1.67 -99.70 60.69
C LEU A 518 -0.75 -100.20 61.83
N ARG A 519 -0.25 -99.29 62.67
CA ARG A 519 0.50 -99.62 63.88
C ARG A 519 -0.41 -100.18 64.98
N GLU A 520 -1.60 -99.60 65.18
CA GLU A 520 -2.59 -100.13 66.12
C GLU A 520 -3.02 -101.54 65.72
N GLU A 521 -3.39 -101.77 64.45
CA GLU A 521 -3.67 -103.08 63.87
C GLU A 521 -2.51 -104.07 64.10
N ASN A 522 -1.26 -103.63 63.89
CA ASN A 522 -0.08 -104.46 64.18
C ASN A 522 0.06 -104.80 65.67
N THR A 523 -0.35 -103.93 66.59
CA THR A 523 -0.36 -104.28 68.03
C THR A 523 -1.50 -105.22 68.39
N VAL A 524 -2.69 -105.07 67.79
CA VAL A 524 -3.81 -106.01 67.93
C VAL A 524 -3.43 -107.41 67.42
N LEU A 525 -2.93 -107.52 66.19
CA LEU A 525 -2.46 -108.78 65.61
C LEU A 525 -1.33 -109.42 66.44
N LYS A 526 -0.42 -108.62 66.99
CA LYS A 526 0.65 -109.11 67.87
C LYS A 526 0.10 -109.66 69.19
N ASN A 527 -0.93 -109.00 69.77
CA ASN A 527 -1.59 -109.46 70.98
C ASN A 527 -2.39 -110.76 70.72
N GLU A 528 -3.05 -110.88 69.58
CA GLU A 528 -3.74 -112.10 69.14
C GLU A 528 -2.75 -113.27 68.94
N VAL A 529 -1.60 -113.02 68.32
CA VAL A 529 -0.51 -114.01 68.22
C VAL A 529 0.01 -114.44 69.59
N THR A 530 0.10 -113.55 70.59
CA THR A 530 0.46 -113.96 71.96
C THR A 530 -0.62 -114.81 72.63
N LEU A 531 -1.90 -114.49 72.46
CA LEU A 531 -3.01 -115.29 73.00
C LEU A 531 -3.04 -116.70 72.39
N LEU A 532 -2.91 -116.82 71.06
CA LEU A 532 -2.83 -118.12 70.37
C LEU A 532 -1.63 -118.96 70.83
N ASN A 533 -0.50 -118.31 71.15
CA ASN A 533 0.65 -118.99 71.72
C ASN A 533 0.40 -119.45 73.18
N GLU A 534 -0.32 -118.66 73.99
CA GLU A 534 -0.73 -119.07 75.34
C GLU A 534 -1.71 -120.25 75.32
N GLU A 535 -2.69 -120.27 74.40
CA GLU A 535 -3.59 -121.41 74.18
C GLU A 535 -2.84 -122.66 73.70
N GLY A 536 -1.84 -122.50 72.82
CA GLY A 536 -0.94 -123.58 72.40
C GLY A 536 -0.16 -124.18 73.57
N ASN A 537 0.34 -123.34 74.47
CA ASN A 537 1.04 -123.78 75.69
C ASN A 537 0.11 -124.48 76.70
N ALA A 538 -1.12 -123.97 76.87
CA ALA A 538 -2.15 -124.64 77.68
C ALA A 538 -2.55 -126.02 77.12
N SER A 539 -2.61 -126.14 75.80
CA SER A 539 -2.90 -127.40 75.09
C SER A 539 -1.75 -128.42 75.25
N SER A 540 -0.50 -127.95 75.22
CA SER A 540 0.70 -128.75 75.49
C SER A 540 0.71 -129.33 76.92
N LEU A 541 0.24 -128.56 77.91
CA LEU A 541 0.09 -129.04 79.30
C LEU A 541 -0.95 -130.17 79.42
N LYS A 542 -2.15 -130.02 78.83
CA LYS A 542 -3.19 -131.07 78.82
C LYS A 542 -2.71 -132.38 78.16
N LEU A 543 -1.91 -132.30 77.10
CA LEU A 543 -1.30 -133.48 76.48
C LEU A 543 -0.34 -134.22 77.43
N ARG A 544 0.33 -133.51 78.34
CA ARG A 544 1.24 -134.12 79.34
C ARG A 544 0.46 -134.92 80.39
N GLU A 545 -0.65 -134.37 80.88
CA GLU A 545 -1.53 -135.02 81.87
C GLU A 545 -2.19 -136.30 81.31
N LEU A 546 -2.66 -136.26 80.07
CA LEU A 546 -3.22 -137.41 79.36
C LEU A 546 -2.19 -138.52 79.12
N ASN A 547 -0.91 -138.17 78.92
CA ASN A 547 0.13 -139.18 78.70
C ASN A 547 0.56 -139.86 80.03
N GLY A 548 0.56 -139.13 81.15
CA GLY A 548 0.82 -139.71 82.48
C GLY A 548 -0.25 -140.71 82.92
N SER A 549 -1.52 -140.32 82.80
CA SER A 549 -2.67 -141.19 83.14
C SER A 549 -2.77 -142.45 82.24
N ARG A 550 -2.22 -142.41 81.02
CA ARG A 550 -2.10 -143.59 80.16
C ARG A 550 -1.10 -144.64 80.67
N GLU A 551 -0.03 -144.23 81.35
CA GLU A 551 1.01 -145.15 81.81
C GLU A 551 0.61 -145.89 83.10
N GLU A 552 -0.20 -145.26 83.98
CA GLU A 552 -0.85 -145.96 85.10
C GLU A 552 -1.74 -147.13 84.64
N MET A 553 -2.45 -146.95 83.52
CA MET A 553 -3.35 -147.97 82.97
C MET A 553 -2.57 -149.23 82.56
N ARG A 554 -1.34 -149.07 82.05
CA ARG A 554 -0.46 -150.20 81.69
C ARG A 554 -0.05 -151.03 82.91
N GLN A 555 0.28 -150.38 84.04
CA GLN A 555 0.67 -151.11 85.25
C GLN A 555 -0.47 -151.97 85.80
N LYS A 556 -1.71 -151.49 85.73
CA LYS A 556 -2.92 -152.23 86.16
C LYS A 556 -3.15 -153.50 85.31
N ILE A 557 -2.86 -153.47 84.01
CA ILE A 557 -3.02 -154.63 83.11
C ILE A 557 -2.04 -155.77 83.44
N GLU A 558 -0.81 -155.44 83.83
CA GLU A 558 0.23 -156.46 84.10
C GLU A 558 0.03 -157.19 85.44
N ALA A 559 -0.74 -156.62 86.37
CA ALA A 559 -1.17 -157.30 87.59
C ALA A 559 -2.16 -158.44 87.29
N VAL A 560 -3.22 -158.15 86.51
CA VAL A 560 -4.29 -159.10 86.14
C VAL A 560 -3.75 -160.33 85.41
N ARG A 561 -2.65 -160.19 84.65
CA ARG A 561 -1.97 -161.32 84.00
C ARG A 561 -1.43 -162.36 84.98
N LYS A 562 -0.98 -161.95 86.18
CA LYS A 562 -0.37 -162.86 87.17
C LYS A 562 -1.42 -163.71 87.88
N GLU A 563 -2.58 -163.13 88.18
CA GLU A 563 -3.71 -163.83 88.80
C GLU A 563 -4.28 -164.94 87.90
N LYS A 564 -4.35 -164.69 86.58
CA LYS A 564 -4.83 -165.67 85.57
C LYS A 564 -4.07 -166.99 85.61
N VAL A 565 -2.78 -166.98 85.93
CA VAL A 565 -1.93 -168.20 85.99
C VAL A 565 -2.24 -169.05 87.24
N ALA A 566 -2.66 -168.44 88.35
CA ALA A 566 -3.02 -169.16 89.57
C ALA A 566 -4.34 -169.93 89.41
N VAL A 567 -5.35 -169.31 88.79
CA VAL A 567 -6.68 -169.91 88.57
C VAL A 567 -6.59 -171.19 87.72
N GLN A 568 -5.71 -171.22 86.70
CA GLN A 568 -5.61 -172.37 85.80
C GLN A 568 -5.20 -173.68 86.50
N LYS A 569 -4.41 -173.63 87.58
CA LYS A 569 -4.06 -174.81 88.39
C LYS A 569 -5.23 -175.34 89.23
N MET A 570 -6.21 -174.50 89.56
CA MET A 570 -7.36 -174.91 90.38
C MET A 570 -8.41 -175.68 89.57
N VAL A 571 -8.54 -175.35 88.28
CA VAL A 571 -9.49 -175.99 87.33
C VAL A 571 -9.21 -177.49 87.15
N ASP A 572 -7.96 -177.92 87.10
CA ASP A 572 -7.62 -179.32 86.80
C ASP A 572 -7.84 -180.28 87.99
N ASN A 573 -7.87 -179.78 89.23
CA ASN A 573 -8.33 -180.57 90.39
C ASN A 573 -9.85 -180.79 90.37
N LEU A 574 -10.63 -179.78 89.97
CA LEU A 574 -12.10 -179.86 89.96
C LEU A 574 -12.63 -180.84 88.90
N LYS A 575 -11.94 -180.99 87.76
CA LYS A 575 -12.28 -182.00 86.72
C LYS A 575 -12.35 -183.43 87.27
N LYS A 576 -11.59 -183.75 88.33
CA LYS A 576 -11.59 -185.08 88.95
C LYS A 576 -12.84 -185.37 89.79
N GLN A 577 -13.53 -184.34 90.28
CA GLN A 577 -14.72 -184.47 91.14
C GLN A 577 -16.04 -184.53 90.35
N VAL A 578 -16.04 -184.13 89.08
CA VAL A 578 -17.25 -184.09 88.23
C VAL A 578 -17.64 -185.48 87.69
N ALA A 579 -16.71 -186.44 87.64
CA ALA A 579 -17.00 -187.81 87.22
C ALA A 579 -17.96 -188.53 88.20
N ASP A 580 -17.70 -188.41 89.50
CA ASP A 580 -18.41 -189.13 90.56
C ASP A 580 -19.83 -188.62 90.81
N LEU A 581 -20.18 -187.43 90.32
CA LEU A 581 -21.55 -186.89 90.39
C LEU A 581 -22.48 -187.47 89.32
N LYS A 582 -21.95 -188.08 88.26
CA LYS A 582 -22.75 -188.56 87.12
C LYS A 582 -23.66 -189.74 87.46
N THR A 583 -23.31 -190.55 88.46
CA THR A 583 -24.13 -191.66 88.98
C THR A 583 -25.32 -191.19 89.82
N ARG A 584 -25.24 -189.99 90.44
CA ARG A 584 -26.33 -189.48 91.30
C ARG A 584 -27.55 -188.99 90.52
N ASN A 585 -27.39 -188.76 89.21
CA ASN A 585 -28.49 -188.28 88.35
C ASN A 585 -29.59 -189.34 88.11
N GLN A 586 -29.27 -190.64 88.28
CA GLN A 586 -30.25 -191.74 88.19
C GLN A 586 -31.26 -191.78 89.35
N GLN A 587 -31.14 -190.86 90.33
CA GLN A 587 -31.99 -190.81 91.52
C GLN A 587 -33.15 -189.79 91.40
N LEU A 588 -33.11 -188.86 90.43
CA LEU A 588 -34.13 -187.79 90.29
C LEU A 588 -35.17 -188.07 89.20
N ASP A 589 -34.95 -189.08 88.35
CA ASP A 589 -35.98 -189.61 87.44
C ASP A 589 -37.25 -190.10 88.17
N SER A 590 -37.17 -190.35 89.49
CA SER A 590 -38.33 -190.69 90.33
C SER A 590 -39.15 -189.51 90.86
N GLU A 591 -38.68 -188.26 90.76
CA GLU A 591 -39.44 -187.09 91.26
C GLU A 591 -40.38 -186.49 90.18
N ASN A 592 -40.12 -186.75 88.90
CA ASN A 592 -40.78 -186.05 87.80
C ASN A 592 -42.04 -186.77 87.25
N THR A 593 -42.43 -187.91 87.83
CA THR A 593 -43.60 -188.70 87.40
C THR A 593 -44.92 -188.29 88.04
N GLU A 594 -44.93 -187.61 89.20
CA GLU A 594 -46.18 -187.29 89.93
C GLU A 594 -46.86 -185.97 89.52
N LEU A 595 -46.10 -184.94 89.13
CA LEU A 595 -46.67 -183.59 88.92
C LEU A 595 -47.33 -183.36 87.56
N SER A 596 -47.20 -184.31 86.62
CA SER A 596 -47.75 -184.19 85.26
C SER A 596 -49.28 -184.30 85.16
N GLN A 597 -49.99 -184.56 86.28
CA GLN A 597 -51.44 -184.84 86.29
C GLN A 597 -52.35 -183.77 86.92
N ARG A 598 -51.84 -182.60 87.37
CA ARG A 598 -52.68 -181.56 88.03
C ARG A 598 -52.93 -180.28 87.23
N ASN A 599 -52.72 -180.32 85.92
CA ASN A 599 -53.03 -179.26 84.96
C ASN A 599 -54.52 -179.28 84.54
N SER A 600 -55.44 -178.67 85.30
CA SER A 600 -56.88 -178.70 84.93
C SER A 600 -57.83 -177.63 85.53
N LYS A 601 -57.39 -176.46 86.02
CA LYS A 601 -58.36 -175.42 86.46
C LYS A 601 -57.91 -173.95 86.41
N ASN A 602 -58.56 -173.21 85.50
CA ASN A 602 -58.61 -171.74 85.34
C ASN A 602 -57.27 -171.05 84.97
N GLN A 603 -57.17 -170.20 83.94
CA GLN A 603 -58.12 -169.77 82.91
C GLN A 603 -59.45 -169.15 83.40
N ALA A 604 -59.34 -168.00 84.03
CA ALA A 604 -60.34 -166.92 84.01
C ALA A 604 -59.58 -165.58 83.97
N ASP A 605 -60.29 -164.48 83.70
CA ASP A 605 -59.80 -163.10 83.85
C ASP A 605 -58.57 -162.71 83.03
N VAL A 606 -58.58 -163.18 81.77
CA VAL A 606 -57.82 -162.59 80.65
C VAL A 606 -58.65 -161.46 80.02
N GLN A 607 -57.98 -160.46 79.45
CA GLN A 607 -58.50 -159.48 78.48
C GLN A 607 -59.49 -158.37 78.91
N ASP A 608 -60.06 -158.34 80.12
CA ASP A 608 -61.00 -157.25 80.46
C ASP A 608 -60.31 -155.93 80.88
N LEU A 609 -61.01 -154.82 80.61
CA LEU A 609 -60.73 -153.44 81.04
C LEU A 609 -59.39 -152.80 80.62
N ASN A 610 -58.80 -153.23 79.50
CA ASN A 610 -57.87 -152.36 78.71
C ASN A 610 -58.61 -151.18 78.02
N GLN A 611 -59.80 -150.80 78.50
CA GLN A 611 -60.64 -149.75 77.93
C GLN A 611 -61.75 -149.25 78.88
N GLN A 612 -61.45 -148.80 80.11
CA GLN A 612 -62.34 -147.89 80.85
C GLN A 612 -61.63 -147.04 81.92
N LEU A 613 -61.79 -145.70 81.80
CA LEU A 613 -61.55 -144.61 82.77
C LEU A 613 -60.20 -144.57 83.52
N ALA A 614 -59.37 -143.51 83.41
CA ALA A 614 -59.67 -142.08 83.29
C ALA A 614 -60.44 -141.47 84.49
N ARG A 615 -59.95 -141.73 85.71
CA ARG A 615 -60.15 -140.94 86.95
C ARG A 615 -58.81 -140.97 87.72
N VAL A 616 -58.25 -139.90 88.28
CA VAL A 616 -58.72 -138.51 88.43
C VAL A 616 -57.54 -137.55 88.71
N LEU A 617 -57.60 -136.29 88.20
CA LEU A 617 -56.94 -135.02 88.64
C LEU A 617 -55.40 -134.99 88.93
N LYS A 618 -54.60 -134.10 88.30
CA LYS A 618 -54.37 -132.65 88.62
C LYS A 618 -53.98 -132.35 90.08
N GLN A 619 -52.75 -131.86 90.35
CA GLN A 619 -52.46 -130.58 91.06
C GLN A 619 -50.95 -130.15 91.07
N LYS A 620 -50.74 -128.83 90.92
CA LYS A 620 -49.57 -127.92 91.08
C LYS A 620 -48.37 -128.27 91.98
N GLU A 621 -47.23 -127.64 91.64
CA GLU A 621 -46.43 -126.65 92.43
C GLU A 621 -45.38 -125.96 91.51
N ARG A 622 -44.77 -124.79 91.77
CA ARG A 622 -45.25 -123.47 92.26
C ARG A 622 -44.22 -122.35 91.91
N GLU A 623 -44.69 -121.23 91.31
CA GLU A 623 -44.04 -119.89 91.23
C GLU A 623 -42.58 -119.83 90.64
N ALA A 624 -41.83 -118.72 90.46
CA ALA A 624 -42.02 -117.32 89.99
C ALA A 624 -40.60 -116.74 89.61
N GLY A 625 -40.34 -115.61 88.92
CA GLY A 625 -41.13 -114.60 88.18
C GLY A 625 -40.47 -113.19 88.15
N LYS A 626 -40.90 -112.29 87.21
CA LYS A 626 -40.69 -110.78 87.13
C LYS A 626 -39.42 -110.22 86.43
N CYS A 627 -39.37 -108.99 85.83
CA CYS A 627 -40.31 -107.94 85.30
C CYS A 627 -39.46 -106.87 84.50
N THR A 628 -39.85 -105.96 83.58
CA THR A 628 -41.07 -105.36 82.95
C THR A 628 -41.78 -104.17 83.66
N LEU A 629 -42.21 -103.05 83.02
CA LEU A 629 -41.96 -102.40 81.69
C LEU A 629 -42.62 -100.97 81.60
N GLU A 630 -42.16 -100.09 80.68
CA GLU A 630 -42.87 -98.97 79.98
C GLU A 630 -43.32 -97.61 80.64
N GLU A 631 -43.83 -96.70 79.78
CA GLU A 631 -44.52 -95.38 79.96
C GLU A 631 -43.72 -94.04 80.06
N TRP A 632 -44.23 -92.85 79.65
CA TRP A 632 -44.93 -92.34 78.43
C TRP A 632 -45.27 -90.80 78.57
N GLU A 633 -45.18 -90.04 77.46
CA GLU A 633 -46.06 -88.92 77.02
C GLU A 633 -46.30 -87.56 77.74
N LYS A 634 -45.65 -87.15 78.85
CA LYS A 634 -46.21 -86.00 79.64
C LYS A 634 -45.80 -84.54 79.33
N GLU A 635 -44.77 -84.23 78.55
CA GLU A 635 -44.26 -82.84 78.44
C GLU A 635 -44.79 -82.00 77.24
N ARG A 636 -45.64 -82.56 76.39
CA ARG A 636 -46.08 -81.94 75.11
C ARG A 636 -47.03 -80.72 75.23
N LEU A 637 -47.37 -80.26 76.43
CA LEU A 637 -48.55 -79.40 76.66
C LEU A 637 -48.30 -77.97 77.22
N VAL A 638 -47.05 -77.57 77.52
CA VAL A 638 -46.80 -76.34 78.30
C VAL A 638 -46.52 -75.08 77.44
N LEU A 639 -45.91 -75.22 76.26
CA LEU A 639 -45.41 -74.06 75.48
C LEU A 639 -46.43 -73.42 74.51
N GLN A 640 -47.72 -73.49 74.81
CA GLN A 640 -48.78 -72.83 74.00
C GLN A 640 -49.08 -71.38 74.45
N GLU A 641 -48.49 -70.93 75.56
CA GLU A 641 -48.86 -69.68 76.25
C GLU A 641 -48.14 -68.41 75.69
N GLU A 642 -46.99 -68.54 75.04
CA GLU A 642 -46.13 -67.40 74.67
C GLU A 642 -46.70 -66.49 73.56
N LEU A 643 -47.70 -66.95 72.80
CA LEU A 643 -48.24 -66.24 71.63
C LEU A 643 -48.92 -64.91 71.97
N GLU A 644 -49.57 -64.82 73.13
CA GLU A 644 -50.41 -63.66 73.51
C GLU A 644 -49.58 -62.43 73.93
N ASN A 645 -48.27 -62.62 74.19
CA ASN A 645 -47.32 -61.56 74.53
C ASN A 645 -47.09 -60.56 73.36
N SER A 646 -47.52 -60.91 72.15
CA SER A 646 -47.48 -60.06 70.96
C SER A 646 -48.41 -58.83 71.02
N LYS A 647 -49.48 -58.89 71.83
CA LYS A 647 -50.63 -57.97 71.79
C LYS A 647 -50.36 -56.57 72.37
N VAL A 648 -49.37 -56.47 73.27
CA VAL A 648 -49.12 -55.25 74.08
C VAL A 648 -48.44 -54.12 73.26
N LYS A 649 -47.67 -54.46 72.22
CA LYS A 649 -46.83 -53.49 71.48
C LYS A 649 -47.59 -52.43 70.67
N LEU A 650 -48.89 -52.58 70.43
CA LEU A 650 -49.68 -51.61 69.66
C LEU A 650 -50.17 -50.41 70.50
N SER A 651 -50.20 -50.52 71.84
CA SER A 651 -50.77 -49.45 72.69
C SER A 651 -49.83 -48.25 72.90
N THR A 652 -48.53 -48.41 72.67
CA THR A 652 -47.51 -47.41 73.06
C THR A 652 -47.31 -46.27 72.07
N MET A 653 -47.84 -46.39 70.84
CA MET A 653 -47.63 -45.39 69.78
C MET A 653 -48.55 -44.16 69.88
N VAL A 654 -49.73 -44.29 70.50
CA VAL A 654 -50.77 -43.25 70.49
C VAL A 654 -50.39 -42.05 71.38
N SER A 655 -49.93 -42.30 72.60
CA SER A 655 -49.57 -41.25 73.58
C SER A 655 -48.38 -40.37 73.18
N SER A 656 -47.65 -40.73 72.12
CA SER A 656 -46.54 -39.93 71.58
C SER A 656 -47.03 -38.66 70.87
N LEU A 657 -48.20 -38.72 70.21
CA LEU A 657 -48.69 -37.64 69.34
C LEU A 657 -49.46 -36.54 70.09
N GLU A 658 -49.99 -36.84 71.27
CA GLU A 658 -50.75 -35.87 72.09
C GLU A 658 -49.85 -34.81 72.74
N MET A 659 -48.56 -35.11 72.93
CA MET A 659 -47.61 -34.25 73.64
C MET A 659 -47.20 -33.00 72.85
N GLU A 660 -46.94 -33.13 71.53
CA GLU A 660 -46.51 -31.98 70.70
C GLU A 660 -47.64 -30.96 70.46
N LEU A 661 -48.91 -31.37 70.53
CA LEU A 661 -50.07 -30.46 70.38
C LEU A 661 -50.11 -29.39 71.49
N SER A 662 -49.58 -29.70 72.69
CA SER A 662 -49.58 -28.79 73.84
C SER A 662 -48.54 -27.66 73.72
N LYS A 663 -47.51 -27.86 72.90
CA LYS A 663 -46.31 -27.01 72.77
C LYS A 663 -46.59 -25.73 71.98
N MET A 664 -47.36 -25.83 70.90
CA MET A 664 -47.75 -24.71 70.03
C MET A 664 -48.58 -23.63 70.74
N LYS A 665 -49.36 -23.97 71.77
CA LYS A 665 -50.23 -23.01 72.48
C LYS A 665 -49.48 -21.93 73.27
N VAL A 666 -48.20 -22.14 73.61
CA VAL A 666 -47.44 -21.21 74.47
C VAL A 666 -46.89 -20.02 73.68
N GLN A 667 -46.56 -20.17 72.40
CA GLN A 667 -45.94 -19.09 71.60
C GLN A 667 -46.92 -17.96 71.22
N ALA A 668 -48.23 -18.20 71.22
CA ALA A 668 -49.22 -17.20 70.82
C ALA A 668 -49.35 -16.02 71.79
N HIS A 669 -49.15 -16.24 73.10
CA HIS A 669 -49.53 -15.27 74.13
C HIS A 669 -48.51 -14.13 74.37
N VAL A 670 -47.26 -14.30 73.88
CA VAL A 670 -46.17 -13.33 74.11
C VAL A 670 -46.34 -12.08 73.24
N LEU A 671 -46.80 -12.23 72.00
CA LEU A 671 -46.89 -11.14 71.01
C LEU A 671 -47.96 -10.09 71.30
N GLU A 672 -48.93 -10.38 72.18
CA GLU A 672 -50.00 -9.44 72.53
C GLU A 672 -49.56 -8.35 73.53
N GLN A 673 -48.53 -8.61 74.35
CA GLN A 673 -48.13 -7.66 75.40
C GLN A 673 -47.32 -6.47 74.87
N GLU A 674 -46.48 -6.66 73.85
CA GLU A 674 -45.59 -5.60 73.32
C GLU A 674 -46.37 -4.43 72.69
N ASN A 675 -47.53 -4.71 72.10
CA ASN A 675 -48.38 -3.70 71.44
C ASN A 675 -48.99 -2.67 72.41
N HIS A 676 -49.04 -2.95 73.72
CA HIS A 676 -49.70 -2.05 74.67
C HIS A 676 -48.81 -0.87 75.10
N MET A 677 -47.49 -1.10 75.21
CA MET A 677 -46.54 -0.13 75.78
C MET A 677 -46.31 1.10 74.89
N LEU A 678 -46.24 0.92 73.57
CA LEU A 678 -45.92 1.99 72.62
C LEU A 678 -46.98 3.12 72.57
N LYS A 679 -48.18 2.88 73.10
CA LYS A 679 -49.32 3.81 73.01
C LYS A 679 -49.33 4.88 74.11
N GLN A 680 -48.49 4.77 75.14
CA GLN A 680 -48.58 5.60 76.34
C GLN A 680 -47.59 6.78 76.39
N GLU A 681 -46.52 6.76 75.59
CA GLU A 681 -45.48 7.81 75.59
C GLU A 681 -45.80 9.00 74.67
N LEU A 682 -46.67 8.82 73.66
CA LEU A 682 -46.98 9.86 72.67
C LEU A 682 -47.74 11.08 73.24
N GLU A 683 -48.46 10.88 74.35
CA GLU A 683 -49.47 11.84 74.84
C GLU A 683 -48.90 12.98 75.72
N LYS A 684 -47.64 12.88 76.18
CA LYS A 684 -47.13 13.68 77.31
C LYS A 684 -46.50 15.04 76.96
N THR A 685 -46.24 15.34 75.69
CA THR A 685 -45.18 16.29 75.28
C THR A 685 -45.64 17.66 74.73
N LYS A 686 -46.86 18.14 75.02
CA LYS A 686 -47.54 19.11 74.12
C LYS A 686 -48.15 20.43 74.66
N GLN A 687 -47.88 20.92 75.89
CA GLN A 687 -48.57 22.16 76.38
C GLN A 687 -47.77 23.18 77.22
N LEU A 688 -48.02 24.48 76.90
CA LEU A 688 -48.04 25.71 77.72
C LEU A 688 -46.70 26.48 78.04
N PRO A 689 -46.74 27.80 78.42
CA PRO A 689 -45.98 28.84 77.67
C PRO A 689 -45.26 29.93 78.55
N ARG A 690 -45.16 31.17 78.05
CA ARG A 690 -44.17 32.22 78.42
C ARG A 690 -44.77 33.42 79.19
N CYS A 691 -43.92 34.19 79.89
CA CYS A 691 -44.23 35.46 80.59
C CYS A 691 -43.33 36.64 80.11
N PRO A 692 -43.55 37.91 80.54
CA PRO A 692 -43.20 39.08 79.72
C PRO A 692 -42.22 40.12 80.33
N ASP A 693 -41.06 40.31 79.68
CA ASP A 693 -40.17 41.50 79.82
C ASP A 693 -40.14 42.31 78.50
N LEU A 694 -41.32 42.78 78.07
CA LEU A 694 -41.58 43.08 76.65
C LEU A 694 -40.75 44.19 76.01
N SER A 695 -40.24 45.19 76.74
CA SER A 695 -39.50 46.31 76.11
C SER A 695 -38.04 45.96 75.81
N ASP A 696 -37.37 45.27 76.73
CA ASP A 696 -36.01 44.77 76.47
C ASP A 696 -36.05 43.58 75.51
N LEU A 697 -37.09 42.72 75.59
CA LEU A 697 -37.39 41.79 74.50
C LEU A 697 -37.66 42.50 73.17
N HIS A 698 -38.28 43.69 73.13
CA HIS A 698 -38.53 44.38 71.86
C HIS A 698 -37.21 44.87 71.24
N ASN A 699 -36.35 45.52 72.03
CA ASN A 699 -35.03 45.96 71.56
C ASN A 699 -34.13 44.77 71.19
N GLU A 700 -34.16 43.69 71.97
CA GLU A 700 -33.43 42.46 71.66
C GLU A 700 -34.00 41.75 70.43
N VAL A 701 -35.33 41.72 70.24
CA VAL A 701 -35.97 41.22 69.02
C VAL A 701 -35.60 42.08 67.82
N SER A 702 -35.53 43.41 67.90
CA SER A 702 -35.05 44.26 66.81
C SER A 702 -33.56 44.03 66.49
N SER A 703 -32.73 43.82 67.52
CA SER A 703 -31.32 43.41 67.37
C SER A 703 -31.19 42.03 66.73
N LEU A 704 -32.03 41.07 67.13
CA LEU A 704 -32.09 39.72 66.56
C LEU A 704 -32.66 39.72 65.14
N MET A 705 -33.64 40.56 64.81
CA MET A 705 -34.20 40.70 63.47
C MET A 705 -33.16 41.27 62.50
N THR A 706 -32.42 42.32 62.89
CA THR A 706 -31.34 42.88 62.05
C THR A 706 -30.14 41.94 61.94
N LYS A 707 -29.84 41.11 62.95
CA LYS A 707 -28.89 39.99 62.84
C LYS A 707 -29.40 38.89 61.92
N ASN A 708 -30.68 38.52 62.02
CA ASN A 708 -31.32 37.49 61.20
C ASN A 708 -31.41 37.91 59.73
N GLU A 709 -31.67 39.20 59.45
CA GLU A 709 -31.62 39.76 58.10
C GLU A 709 -30.21 39.70 57.49
N LYS A 710 -29.16 39.93 58.30
CA LYS A 710 -27.76 39.72 57.87
C LYS A 710 -27.45 38.25 57.62
N LEU A 711 -27.79 37.37 58.56
CA LEU A 711 -27.61 35.92 58.43
C LEU A 711 -28.38 35.33 57.23
N GLN A 712 -29.57 35.88 56.91
CA GLN A 712 -30.33 35.49 55.73
C GLN A 712 -29.62 35.95 54.44
N LYS A 713 -29.09 37.17 54.38
CA LYS A 713 -28.27 37.65 53.25
C LYS A 713 -26.96 36.86 53.08
N GLU A 714 -26.30 36.50 54.18
CA GLU A 714 -25.11 35.64 54.20
C GLU A 714 -25.45 34.22 53.72
N LYS A 715 -26.57 33.64 54.18
CA LYS A 715 -27.09 32.35 53.73
C LYS A 715 -27.43 32.37 52.23
N ASP A 716 -28.05 33.43 51.73
CA ASP A 716 -28.43 33.52 50.32
C ASP A 716 -27.20 33.65 49.43
N ALA A 717 -26.20 34.47 49.82
CA ALA A 717 -24.90 34.54 49.16
C ALA A 717 -24.13 33.21 49.19
N LEU A 718 -24.17 32.48 50.31
CA LEU A 718 -23.61 31.12 50.41
C LEU A 718 -24.37 30.11 49.53
N SER A 719 -25.67 30.30 49.31
CA SER A 719 -26.46 29.48 48.39
C SER A 719 -26.13 29.79 46.93
N GLU A 720 -25.83 31.04 46.58
CA GLU A 720 -25.36 31.43 45.24
C GLU A 720 -23.98 30.85 44.94
N GLU A 721 -23.03 30.91 45.89
CA GLU A 721 -21.72 30.26 45.74
C GLU A 721 -21.82 28.72 45.73
N LEU A 722 -22.74 28.13 46.50
CA LEU A 722 -23.01 26.69 46.44
C LEU A 722 -23.52 26.27 45.06
N ASN A 723 -24.48 27.00 44.49
CA ASN A 723 -24.99 26.76 43.14
C ASN A 723 -23.88 26.93 42.09
N ARG A 724 -23.08 28.00 42.17
CA ARG A 724 -21.90 28.24 41.34
C ARG A 724 -20.85 27.12 41.46
N CYS A 725 -20.72 26.47 42.61
CA CYS A 725 -19.90 25.28 42.78
C CYS A 725 -20.52 24.03 42.15
N ILE A 726 -21.84 23.85 42.24
CA ILE A 726 -22.56 22.74 41.57
C ILE A 726 -22.41 22.87 40.04
N ASP A 727 -22.57 24.06 39.48
CA ASP A 727 -22.38 24.33 38.05
C ASP A 727 -20.96 23.99 37.58
N LYS A 728 -19.94 24.36 38.38
CA LYS A 728 -18.53 24.00 38.10
C LYS A 728 -18.30 22.49 38.17
N VAL A 729 -18.91 21.78 39.11
CA VAL A 729 -18.81 20.31 39.20
C VAL A 729 -19.49 19.63 38.01
N ALA A 730 -20.65 20.14 37.57
CA ALA A 730 -21.29 19.67 36.34
C ALA A 730 -20.41 19.90 35.11
N GLN A 731 -19.80 21.10 34.99
CA GLN A 731 -18.88 21.42 33.90
C GLN A 731 -17.63 20.53 33.90
N VAL A 732 -17.04 20.26 35.08
CA VAL A 732 -15.92 19.32 35.21
C VAL A 732 -16.33 17.92 34.78
N SER A 733 -17.50 17.42 35.19
CA SER A 733 -17.99 16.11 34.76
C SER A 733 -18.22 16.03 33.23
N CYS A 734 -18.72 17.10 32.60
CA CYS A 734 -18.80 17.17 31.14
C CYS A 734 -17.42 17.10 30.46
N LEU A 735 -16.40 17.76 31.03
CA LEU A 735 -15.02 17.71 30.53
C LEU A 735 -14.37 16.33 30.76
N GLU A 736 -14.60 15.69 31.90
CA GLU A 736 -14.14 14.32 32.19
C GLU A 736 -14.71 13.32 31.20
N ASN A 737 -16.00 13.42 30.87
CA ASN A 737 -16.64 12.59 29.85
C ASN A 737 -16.03 12.84 28.45
N ALA A 738 -15.80 14.10 28.07
CA ALA A 738 -15.16 14.44 26.79
C ALA A 738 -13.71 13.91 26.70
N ILE A 739 -12.94 14.00 27.80
CA ILE A 739 -11.60 13.40 27.91
C ILE A 739 -11.68 11.86 27.83
N GLY A 740 -12.73 11.26 28.39
CA GLY A 740 -13.02 9.83 28.25
C GLY A 740 -13.22 9.42 26.79
N SER A 741 -14.07 10.13 26.04
CA SER A 741 -14.28 9.91 24.61
C SER A 741 -13.00 10.09 23.80
N LEU A 742 -12.25 11.17 24.01
CA LEU A 742 -10.99 11.43 23.30
C LEU A 742 -9.92 10.35 23.58
N LYS A 743 -9.84 9.83 24.81
CA LYS A 743 -8.97 8.69 25.14
C LYS A 743 -9.42 7.39 24.46
N GLN A 744 -10.72 7.19 24.28
CA GLN A 744 -11.24 6.03 23.54
C GLN A 744 -10.94 6.15 22.04
N GLU A 745 -11.09 7.35 21.45
CA GLU A 745 -10.71 7.62 20.07
C GLU A 745 -9.20 7.43 19.84
N GLN A 746 -8.36 8.00 20.72
CA GLN A 746 -6.90 7.79 20.69
C GLN A 746 -6.56 6.29 20.65
N LYS A 747 -7.18 5.50 21.53
CA LYS A 747 -6.94 4.05 21.60
C LYS A 747 -7.38 3.33 20.32
N THR A 748 -8.47 3.76 19.67
CA THR A 748 -8.86 3.20 18.36
C THR A 748 -7.91 3.59 17.24
N TRP A 749 -7.33 4.79 17.26
CA TRP A 749 -6.30 5.21 16.31
C TRP A 749 -4.98 4.46 16.53
N GLU A 750 -4.56 4.23 17.77
CA GLU A 750 -3.40 3.38 18.10
C GLU A 750 -3.59 1.95 17.57
N GLN A 751 -4.76 1.34 17.79
CA GLN A 751 -5.08 0.01 17.27
C GLN A 751 -5.11 -0.05 15.74
N GLN A 752 -5.62 0.99 15.07
CA GLN A 752 -5.56 1.09 13.61
C GLN A 752 -4.12 1.26 13.12
N SER A 753 -3.30 2.08 13.80
CA SER A 753 -1.87 2.23 13.48
C SER A 753 -1.14 0.89 13.60
N GLN A 754 -1.28 0.18 14.71
CA GLN A 754 -0.69 -1.17 14.90
C GLN A 754 -1.18 -2.19 13.86
N THR A 755 -2.43 -2.07 13.39
CA THR A 755 -2.96 -2.90 12.29
C THR A 755 -2.30 -2.56 10.94
N LEU A 756 -2.01 -1.29 10.66
CA LEU A 756 -1.31 -0.87 9.45
C LEU A 756 0.19 -1.21 9.51
N THR A 757 0.83 -1.02 10.66
CA THR A 757 2.19 -1.49 11.00
C THR A 757 2.38 -2.97 10.69
N THR A 758 1.50 -3.83 11.22
CA THR A 758 1.61 -5.29 11.02
C THR A 758 1.33 -5.70 9.57
N GLN A 759 0.42 -5.00 8.87
CA GLN A 759 0.22 -5.18 7.42
C GLN A 759 1.43 -4.72 6.60
N LEU A 760 2.11 -3.64 7.00
CA LEU A 760 3.34 -3.17 6.37
C LEU A 760 4.47 -4.19 6.53
N ALA A 761 4.70 -4.71 7.74
CA ALA A 761 5.70 -5.75 8.00
C ALA A 761 5.45 -7.00 7.15
N VAL A 762 4.21 -7.53 7.13
CA VAL A 762 3.83 -8.68 6.28
C VAL A 762 3.97 -8.38 4.78
N SER A 763 3.86 -7.12 4.36
CA SER A 763 4.13 -6.72 2.98
C SER A 763 5.64 -6.67 2.66
N GLN A 764 6.47 -6.24 3.62
CA GLN A 764 7.93 -6.23 3.49
C GLN A 764 8.51 -7.65 3.44
N GLU A 765 8.05 -8.56 4.29
CA GLU A 765 8.43 -9.99 4.24
C GLU A 765 8.10 -10.60 2.87
N LYS A 766 6.92 -10.29 2.31
CA LYS A 766 6.54 -10.74 0.95
C LYS A 766 7.46 -10.16 -0.11
N VAL A 767 7.80 -8.87 -0.04
CA VAL A 767 8.75 -8.24 -0.97
C VAL A 767 10.15 -8.86 -0.86
N GLN A 768 10.64 -9.15 0.36
CA GLN A 768 11.91 -9.84 0.57
C GLN A 768 11.89 -11.25 -0.04
N SER A 769 10.85 -12.05 0.22
CA SER A 769 10.71 -13.39 -0.37
C SER A 769 10.64 -13.36 -1.91
N LEU A 770 9.99 -12.33 -2.48
CA LEU A 770 9.98 -12.13 -3.93
C LEU A 770 11.36 -11.77 -4.47
N ASP A 771 12.12 -10.89 -3.80
CA ASP A 771 13.49 -10.57 -4.22
C ASP A 771 14.43 -11.79 -4.09
N GLU A 772 14.31 -12.61 -3.04
CA GLU A 772 15.04 -13.88 -2.92
C GLU A 772 14.72 -14.84 -4.08
N THR A 773 13.45 -14.96 -4.50
CA THR A 773 13.11 -15.77 -5.68
C THR A 773 13.63 -15.15 -6.99
N LEU A 774 13.67 -13.82 -7.09
CA LEU A 774 14.20 -13.09 -8.25
C LEU A 774 15.73 -13.23 -8.34
N GLN A 775 16.45 -13.16 -7.23
CA GLN A 775 17.88 -13.46 -7.16
C GLN A 775 18.17 -14.92 -7.53
N ASN A 776 17.38 -15.89 -7.03
CA ASN A 776 17.52 -17.30 -7.38
C ASN A 776 17.25 -17.57 -8.88
N THR A 777 16.22 -16.96 -9.47
CA THR A 777 15.95 -17.09 -10.92
C THR A 777 17.01 -16.40 -11.77
N ASN A 778 17.58 -15.27 -11.34
CA ASN A 778 18.74 -14.66 -11.99
C ASN A 778 20.00 -15.55 -11.91
N LEU A 779 20.24 -16.24 -10.79
CA LEU A 779 21.32 -17.22 -10.67
C LEU A 779 21.10 -18.43 -11.59
N GLN A 780 19.87 -18.93 -11.71
CA GLN A 780 19.51 -19.99 -12.67
C GLN A 780 19.70 -19.52 -14.12
N MET A 781 19.25 -18.31 -14.47
CA MET A 781 19.42 -17.73 -15.80
C MET A 781 20.90 -17.51 -16.15
N SER A 782 21.73 -17.13 -15.17
CA SER A 782 23.18 -16.99 -15.32
C SER A 782 23.87 -18.33 -15.59
N ARG A 783 23.43 -19.41 -14.94
CA ARG A 783 23.89 -20.79 -15.21
C ARG A 783 23.50 -21.21 -16.63
N LEU A 784 22.22 -21.09 -16.99
CA LEU A 784 21.72 -21.41 -18.33
C LEU A 784 22.42 -20.59 -19.44
N GLN A 785 22.77 -19.32 -19.19
CA GLN A 785 23.60 -18.53 -20.10
C GLN A 785 25.05 -19.01 -20.19
N SER A 786 25.60 -19.62 -19.14
CA SER A 786 26.92 -20.26 -19.16
C SER A 786 26.87 -21.57 -19.96
N ASP A 787 25.88 -22.42 -19.69
CA ASP A 787 25.69 -23.71 -20.35
C ASP A 787 25.41 -23.55 -21.85
N LEU A 788 24.59 -22.54 -22.22
CA LEU A 788 24.37 -22.16 -23.61
C LEU A 788 25.65 -21.68 -24.31
N ARG A 789 26.53 -20.94 -23.62
CA ARG A 789 27.83 -20.52 -24.18
C ARG A 789 28.78 -21.69 -24.35
N ALA A 790 28.80 -22.64 -23.40
CA ALA A 790 29.58 -23.87 -23.53
C ALA A 790 29.10 -24.70 -24.74
N SER A 791 27.79 -24.96 -24.86
CA SER A 791 27.20 -25.67 -25.99
C SER A 791 27.43 -24.95 -27.34
N GLN A 792 27.46 -23.62 -27.36
CA GLN A 792 27.84 -22.84 -28.55
C GLN A 792 29.33 -23.00 -28.92
N GLN A 793 30.23 -23.08 -27.94
CA GLN A 793 31.65 -23.36 -28.16
C GLN A 793 31.88 -24.80 -28.66
N GLU A 794 31.20 -25.79 -28.06
CA GLU A 794 31.20 -27.18 -28.54
C GLU A 794 30.66 -27.28 -29.98
N LYS A 795 29.55 -26.60 -30.29
CA LYS A 795 28.99 -26.55 -31.65
C LYS A 795 29.98 -25.99 -32.67
N GLU A 796 30.69 -24.91 -32.34
CA GLU A 796 31.69 -24.36 -33.27
C GLU A 796 32.94 -25.25 -33.36
N ALA A 797 33.38 -25.89 -32.27
CA ALA A 797 34.46 -26.87 -32.31
C ALA A 797 34.12 -28.08 -33.20
N LEU A 798 32.93 -28.67 -33.03
CA LEU A 798 32.40 -29.74 -33.88
C LEU A 798 32.26 -29.28 -35.34
N LYS A 799 31.87 -28.02 -35.58
CA LYS A 799 31.83 -27.45 -36.94
C LYS A 799 33.22 -27.32 -37.58
N GLN A 800 34.24 -26.92 -36.81
CA GLN A 800 35.63 -26.93 -37.29
C GLN A 800 36.16 -28.36 -37.54
N GLU A 801 35.78 -29.33 -36.70
CA GLU A 801 36.10 -30.74 -36.92
C GLU A 801 35.42 -31.29 -38.18
N VAL A 802 34.12 -31.03 -38.39
CA VAL A 802 33.38 -31.39 -39.61
C VAL A 802 33.99 -30.72 -40.84
N MET A 803 34.43 -29.45 -40.76
CA MET A 803 35.15 -28.78 -41.85
C MET A 803 36.51 -29.44 -42.13
N SER A 804 37.24 -29.88 -41.09
CA SER A 804 38.50 -30.63 -41.23
C SER A 804 38.28 -31.99 -41.89
N LEU A 805 37.28 -32.76 -41.43
CA LEU A 805 36.91 -34.06 -41.99
C LEU A 805 36.39 -33.93 -43.44
N HIS A 806 35.59 -32.91 -43.73
CA HIS A 806 35.13 -32.61 -45.09
C HIS A 806 36.31 -32.27 -46.02
N LYS A 807 37.29 -31.48 -45.55
CA LYS A 807 38.52 -31.20 -46.30
C LYS A 807 39.39 -32.45 -46.50
N GLN A 808 39.47 -33.35 -45.52
CA GLN A 808 40.15 -34.64 -45.65
C GLN A 808 39.44 -35.54 -46.68
N LEU A 809 38.11 -35.61 -46.64
CA LEU A 809 37.28 -36.33 -47.61
C LEU A 809 37.41 -35.74 -49.02
N GLN A 810 37.43 -34.40 -49.16
CA GLN A 810 37.67 -33.72 -50.44
C GLN A 810 39.06 -34.09 -50.98
N ASN A 811 40.11 -34.00 -50.16
CA ASN A 811 41.47 -34.41 -50.55
C ASN A 811 41.55 -35.90 -50.93
N ALA A 812 40.73 -36.77 -50.32
CA ALA A 812 40.66 -38.19 -50.66
C ALA A 812 39.89 -38.43 -51.96
N ASN A 813 38.76 -37.75 -52.17
CA ASN A 813 37.97 -37.81 -53.40
C ASN A 813 38.72 -37.20 -54.59
N GLU A 814 39.54 -36.16 -54.38
CA GLU A 814 40.37 -35.55 -55.40
C GLU A 814 41.55 -36.47 -55.79
N LYS A 815 42.16 -37.18 -54.82
CA LYS A 815 43.08 -38.28 -55.11
C LYS A 815 42.39 -39.43 -55.86
N ASN A 816 41.17 -39.81 -55.47
CA ASN A 816 40.40 -40.83 -56.19
C ASN A 816 40.09 -40.38 -57.63
N ARG A 817 39.66 -39.13 -57.85
CA ARG A 817 39.47 -38.55 -59.19
C ARG A 817 40.75 -38.54 -60.03
N VAL A 818 41.91 -38.27 -59.43
CA VAL A 818 43.21 -38.35 -60.11
C VAL A 818 43.59 -39.79 -60.46
N LEU A 819 43.23 -40.77 -59.60
CA LEU A 819 43.42 -42.19 -59.88
C LEU A 819 42.42 -42.72 -60.93
N GLU A 820 41.18 -42.26 -60.92
CA GLU A 820 40.15 -42.55 -61.92
C GLU A 820 40.51 -41.94 -63.28
N GLY A 821 41.01 -40.70 -63.31
CA GLY A 821 41.55 -40.07 -64.53
C GLY A 821 42.85 -40.70 -65.03
N ALA A 822 43.56 -41.44 -64.18
CA ALA A 822 44.69 -42.29 -64.58
C ALA A 822 44.25 -43.68 -65.11
N VAL A 823 42.96 -44.03 -65.03
CA VAL A 823 42.37 -45.20 -65.69
C VAL A 823 41.77 -44.76 -67.04
N PRO A 824 42.23 -45.29 -68.19
CA PRO A 824 41.65 -44.94 -69.48
C PRO A 824 40.22 -45.44 -69.66
N SER A 825 39.23 -44.62 -69.28
CA SER A 825 37.80 -44.84 -69.55
C SER A 825 37.37 -44.11 -70.83
N SER A 826 36.36 -44.62 -71.52
CA SER A 826 36.14 -44.32 -72.95
C SER A 826 35.25 -43.11 -73.25
N GLY A 827 35.87 -41.98 -73.61
CA GLY A 827 35.45 -41.12 -74.74
C GLY A 827 34.11 -40.38 -74.70
N LEU A 828 33.35 -40.45 -73.59
CA LEU A 828 32.03 -39.78 -73.46
C LEU A 828 32.04 -38.60 -72.46
N GLN A 829 33.17 -38.31 -71.82
CA GLN A 829 33.23 -37.43 -70.66
C GLN A 829 33.44 -35.94 -71.03
N ASP A 830 34.32 -35.65 -71.99
CA ASP A 830 34.71 -34.30 -72.43
C ASP A 830 33.51 -33.40 -72.79
N HIS A 831 32.48 -33.97 -73.42
CA HIS A 831 31.30 -33.24 -73.89
C HIS A 831 30.35 -32.85 -72.74
N GLN A 832 30.45 -33.52 -71.58
CA GLN A 832 29.61 -33.25 -70.42
C GLN A 832 30.24 -32.20 -69.49
N GLU A 833 31.57 -32.08 -69.45
CA GLU A 833 32.26 -31.01 -68.72
C GLU A 833 32.11 -29.65 -69.43
N GLN A 834 32.23 -29.59 -70.76
CA GLN A 834 32.08 -28.33 -71.52
C GLN A 834 30.73 -27.64 -71.34
N LEU A 835 29.62 -28.40 -71.26
CA LEU A 835 28.29 -27.84 -71.01
C LEU A 835 28.15 -27.31 -69.58
N MET A 836 28.75 -28.01 -68.62
CA MET A 836 28.70 -27.65 -67.19
C MET A 836 29.46 -26.35 -66.90
N ASP A 837 30.62 -26.14 -67.52
CA ASP A 837 31.38 -24.89 -67.44
C ASP A 837 30.60 -23.72 -68.06
N GLN A 838 29.95 -23.93 -69.20
CA GLN A 838 29.19 -22.89 -69.90
C GLN A 838 27.96 -22.42 -69.10
N GLU A 839 27.22 -23.36 -68.48
CA GLU A 839 26.10 -23.04 -67.59
C GLU A 839 26.58 -22.34 -66.31
N GLN A 840 27.69 -22.80 -65.72
CA GLN A 840 28.28 -22.16 -64.53
C GLN A 840 28.79 -20.73 -64.84
N GLN A 841 29.27 -20.46 -66.05
CA GLN A 841 29.73 -19.13 -66.45
C GLN A 841 28.55 -18.14 -66.61
N LEU A 842 27.40 -18.59 -67.14
CA LEU A 842 26.18 -17.78 -67.22
C LEU A 842 25.65 -17.42 -65.83
N LEU A 843 25.61 -18.39 -64.90
CA LEU A 843 25.18 -18.17 -63.52
C LEU A 843 26.03 -17.14 -62.76
N ARG A 844 27.33 -17.04 -63.07
CA ARG A 844 28.20 -15.97 -62.53
C ARG A 844 27.81 -14.59 -63.08
N GLN A 845 27.62 -14.47 -64.39
CA GLN A 845 27.24 -13.21 -65.04
C GLN A 845 25.88 -12.67 -64.57
N GLU A 846 24.90 -13.55 -64.34
CA GLU A 846 23.59 -13.16 -63.81
C GLU A 846 23.67 -12.72 -62.34
N ASN A 847 24.45 -13.41 -61.49
CA ASN A 847 24.71 -12.96 -60.12
C ASN A 847 25.36 -11.57 -60.08
N GLU A 848 26.36 -11.31 -60.93
CA GLU A 848 26.96 -9.97 -61.04
C GLU A 848 25.96 -8.90 -61.51
N ARG A 849 24.99 -9.27 -62.38
CA ARG A 849 23.93 -8.35 -62.83
C ARG A 849 23.00 -8.00 -61.68
N LEU A 850 22.47 -9.02 -60.99
CA LEU A 850 21.58 -8.86 -59.84
C LEU A 850 22.26 -8.09 -58.69
N GLN A 851 23.55 -8.34 -58.44
CA GLN A 851 24.30 -7.63 -57.41
C GLN A 851 24.48 -6.14 -57.74
N ARG A 852 24.61 -5.77 -59.03
CA ARG A 852 24.61 -4.36 -59.48
C ARG A 852 23.22 -3.72 -59.34
N GLU A 853 22.17 -4.41 -59.76
CA GLU A 853 20.77 -3.95 -59.62
C GLU A 853 20.42 -3.67 -58.14
N VAL A 854 20.80 -4.57 -57.23
CA VAL A 854 20.58 -4.42 -55.77
C VAL A 854 21.30 -3.20 -55.19
N GLN A 855 22.53 -2.88 -55.62
CA GLN A 855 23.21 -1.66 -55.14
C GLN A 855 22.56 -0.39 -55.70
N SER A 856 22.08 -0.38 -56.94
CA SER A 856 21.33 0.76 -57.51
C SER A 856 20.04 1.03 -56.73
N ALA A 857 19.22 -0.01 -56.54
CA ALA A 857 17.97 0.09 -55.78
C ALA A 857 18.21 0.55 -54.32
N LYS A 858 19.35 0.16 -53.73
CA LYS A 858 19.78 0.64 -52.41
C LYS A 858 20.16 2.13 -52.41
N THR A 859 20.86 2.63 -53.43
CA THR A 859 21.15 4.07 -53.54
C THR A 859 19.88 4.90 -53.76
N ASP A 860 18.96 4.43 -54.59
CA ASP A 860 17.67 5.08 -54.85
C ASP A 860 16.78 5.12 -53.59
N LEU A 861 16.79 4.04 -52.80
CA LEU A 861 16.13 3.98 -51.49
C LEU A 861 16.76 4.94 -50.47
N THR A 862 18.08 5.17 -50.49
CA THR A 862 18.70 6.19 -49.63
C THR A 862 18.37 7.62 -50.07
N HIS A 863 18.38 7.90 -51.38
CA HIS A 863 18.04 9.22 -51.92
C HIS A 863 16.58 9.60 -51.63
N SER A 864 15.65 8.68 -51.88
CA SER A 864 14.22 8.90 -51.61
C SER A 864 13.92 9.13 -50.11
N ARG A 865 14.59 8.39 -49.20
CA ARG A 865 14.48 8.61 -47.75
C ARG A 865 14.95 10.00 -47.31
N GLU A 866 16.08 10.47 -47.85
CA GLU A 866 16.59 11.80 -47.48
C GLU A 866 15.73 12.93 -48.08
N LYS A 867 15.18 12.72 -49.27
CA LYS A 867 14.19 13.64 -49.87
C LYS A 867 12.89 13.73 -49.05
N ILE A 868 12.44 12.63 -48.43
CA ILE A 868 11.32 12.64 -47.48
C ILE A 868 11.67 13.49 -46.25
N ARG A 869 12.83 13.27 -45.62
CA ARG A 869 13.30 14.06 -44.46
C ARG A 869 13.36 15.57 -44.76
N GLN A 870 13.80 15.96 -45.95
CA GLN A 870 13.81 17.36 -46.38
C GLN A 870 12.40 17.96 -46.50
N LEU A 871 11.45 17.21 -47.05
CA LEU A 871 10.04 17.61 -47.15
C LEU A 871 9.38 17.72 -45.77
N GLU A 872 9.65 16.79 -44.84
CA GLU A 872 9.20 16.85 -43.45
C GLU A 872 9.69 18.10 -42.73
N SER A 873 10.98 18.45 -42.89
CA SER A 873 11.57 19.70 -42.37
C SER A 873 10.87 20.95 -42.94
N THR A 874 10.59 20.96 -44.24
CA THR A 874 9.87 22.06 -44.91
C THR A 874 8.45 22.22 -44.38
N ILE A 875 7.74 21.09 -44.17
CA ILE A 875 6.39 21.07 -43.59
C ILE A 875 6.40 21.59 -42.14
N LEU A 876 7.41 21.24 -41.34
CA LEU A 876 7.55 21.74 -39.96
C LEU A 876 7.77 23.26 -39.92
N SER A 877 8.60 23.80 -40.82
CA SER A 877 8.83 25.24 -40.97
C SER A 877 7.55 25.99 -41.35
N LEU A 878 6.85 25.54 -42.40
CA LEU A 878 5.56 26.11 -42.83
C LEU A 878 4.48 26.02 -41.73
N LYS A 879 4.49 24.94 -40.94
CA LYS A 879 3.59 24.78 -39.78
C LYS A 879 3.90 25.81 -38.69
N HIS A 880 5.16 26.03 -38.36
CA HIS A 880 5.57 27.06 -37.39
C HIS A 880 5.16 28.46 -37.84
N GLN A 881 5.35 28.79 -39.12
CA GLN A 881 4.96 30.07 -39.71
C GLN A 881 3.42 30.29 -39.67
N LYS A 882 2.62 29.23 -39.84
CA LYS A 882 1.15 29.31 -39.74
C LYS A 882 0.64 29.44 -38.31
N HIS A 883 1.42 29.04 -37.30
CA HIS A 883 1.02 29.11 -35.89
C HIS A 883 1.03 30.53 -35.29
N GLN A 884 1.61 31.51 -35.97
CA GLN A 884 1.60 32.91 -35.51
C GLN A 884 0.27 33.66 -35.78
N SER A 885 -0.66 33.13 -36.59
CA SER A 885 -1.79 33.92 -37.12
C SER A 885 -3.21 33.46 -36.75
N GLN A 886 -3.44 32.27 -36.17
CA GLN A 886 -4.77 31.84 -35.72
C GLN A 886 -4.75 31.06 -34.40
N SER A 887 -5.50 31.55 -33.40
CA SER A 887 -5.63 30.97 -32.06
C SER A 887 -6.96 30.23 -31.88
N GLY A 888 -7.08 29.43 -30.81
CA GLY A 888 -8.29 28.66 -30.49
C GLY A 888 -8.37 27.34 -31.25
N ILE A 889 -9.15 27.30 -32.34
CA ILE A 889 -9.55 26.08 -33.07
C ILE A 889 -8.35 25.21 -33.47
N VAL A 890 -7.23 25.84 -33.85
CA VAL A 890 -5.99 25.13 -34.23
C VAL A 890 -5.48 24.22 -33.11
N LYS A 891 -5.58 24.62 -31.83
CA LYS A 891 -5.10 23.81 -30.70
C LYS A 891 -5.92 22.54 -30.49
N ALA A 892 -7.24 22.61 -30.68
CA ALA A 892 -8.11 21.43 -30.61
C ALA A 892 -7.80 20.44 -31.73
N ILE A 893 -7.70 20.94 -32.98
CA ILE A 893 -7.33 20.13 -34.15
C ILE A 893 -5.90 19.56 -34.01
N GLU A 894 -4.97 20.27 -33.37
CA GLU A 894 -3.64 19.72 -33.05
C GLU A 894 -3.68 18.62 -32.01
N GLN A 895 -4.50 18.74 -30.96
CA GLN A 895 -4.64 17.73 -29.92
C GLN A 895 -5.27 16.44 -30.47
N GLU A 896 -6.30 16.57 -31.31
CA GLU A 896 -6.93 15.49 -32.06
C GLU A 896 -5.95 14.86 -33.08
N LYS A 897 -5.24 15.68 -33.87
CA LYS A 897 -4.19 15.22 -34.79
C LYS A 897 -3.04 14.51 -34.07
N LEU A 898 -2.69 14.91 -32.85
CA LEU A 898 -1.70 14.22 -32.02
C LEU A 898 -2.25 12.90 -31.46
N SER A 899 -3.57 12.78 -31.24
CA SER A 899 -4.21 11.51 -30.91
C SER A 899 -4.13 10.56 -32.10
N LEU A 900 -4.67 10.98 -33.25
CA LEU A 900 -4.64 10.22 -34.51
C LEU A 900 -3.22 9.87 -34.97
N LYS A 901 -2.22 10.73 -34.73
CA LYS A 901 -0.81 10.41 -35.04
C LYS A 901 -0.27 9.28 -34.17
N ARG A 902 -0.59 9.25 -32.87
CA ARG A 902 -0.21 8.13 -31.98
C ARG A 902 -0.90 6.84 -32.40
N GLU A 903 -2.16 6.93 -32.82
CA GLU A 903 -2.97 5.80 -33.28
C GLU A 903 -2.44 5.22 -34.61
N CYS A 904 -2.09 6.07 -35.58
CA CYS A 904 -1.38 5.64 -36.79
C CYS A 904 0.02 5.07 -36.50
N GLU A 905 0.78 5.65 -35.57
CA GLU A 905 2.07 5.10 -35.14
C GLU A 905 1.94 3.75 -34.42
N GLN A 906 0.85 3.53 -33.68
CA GLN A 906 0.51 2.27 -33.06
C GLN A 906 0.16 1.22 -34.12
N LEU A 907 -0.76 1.54 -35.03
CA LEU A 907 -1.13 0.67 -36.15
C LEU A 907 0.06 0.36 -37.07
N GLN A 908 1.01 1.28 -37.24
CA GLN A 908 2.22 1.03 -38.04
C GLN A 908 3.26 0.16 -37.30
N LYS A 909 3.31 0.20 -35.95
CA LYS A 909 4.07 -0.78 -35.15
C LYS A 909 3.43 -2.17 -35.24
N GLU A 910 2.10 -2.25 -35.22
CA GLU A 910 1.36 -3.50 -35.36
C GLU A 910 1.50 -4.09 -36.78
N LEU A 911 1.38 -3.27 -37.83
CA LEU A 911 1.62 -3.67 -39.22
C LEU A 911 3.07 -4.12 -39.44
N SER A 912 4.06 -3.43 -38.86
CA SER A 912 5.47 -3.84 -38.98
C SER A 912 5.81 -5.07 -38.12
N SER A 913 5.09 -5.31 -37.02
CA SER A 913 5.12 -6.56 -36.26
C SER A 913 4.51 -7.71 -37.07
N ALA A 914 3.34 -7.50 -37.69
CA ALA A 914 2.71 -8.46 -38.59
C ALA A 914 3.61 -8.79 -39.79
N ASN A 915 4.17 -7.79 -40.47
CA ASN A 915 5.11 -8.01 -41.58
C ASN A 915 6.39 -8.71 -41.14
N ARG A 916 6.88 -8.54 -39.90
CA ARG A 916 7.98 -9.36 -39.36
C ARG A 916 7.56 -10.81 -39.16
N LYS A 917 6.37 -11.06 -38.59
CA LYS A 917 5.82 -12.41 -38.43
C LYS A 917 5.59 -13.11 -39.77
N ILE A 918 5.08 -12.38 -40.78
CA ILE A 918 4.92 -12.88 -42.15
C ILE A 918 6.31 -13.16 -42.76
N SER A 919 7.29 -12.26 -42.66
CA SER A 919 8.65 -12.53 -43.15
C SER A 919 9.33 -13.72 -42.46
N GLN A 920 9.05 -13.96 -41.18
CA GLN A 920 9.51 -15.14 -40.44
C GLN A 920 8.78 -16.40 -40.89
N MET A 921 7.45 -16.36 -41.04
CA MET A 921 6.62 -17.44 -41.58
C MET A 921 7.11 -17.82 -42.98
N ASN A 922 7.24 -16.86 -43.89
CA ASN A 922 7.75 -17.04 -45.24
C ASN A 922 9.24 -17.43 -45.27
N SER A 923 9.98 -17.41 -44.15
CA SER A 923 11.35 -17.97 -44.05
C SER A 923 11.32 -19.43 -43.61
N LEU A 924 10.57 -19.73 -42.54
CA LEU A 924 10.29 -21.10 -42.09
C LEU A 924 9.62 -21.92 -43.20
N GLU A 925 8.75 -21.29 -43.98
CA GLU A 925 8.05 -21.88 -45.12
C GLU A 925 9.03 -22.26 -46.24
N ARG A 926 10.05 -21.43 -46.52
CA ARG A 926 11.13 -21.72 -47.47
C ARG A 926 12.16 -22.72 -46.92
N GLU A 927 12.43 -22.71 -45.62
CA GLU A 927 13.27 -23.72 -44.96
C GLU A 927 12.59 -25.10 -45.02
N LEU A 928 11.27 -25.17 -44.80
CA LEU A 928 10.46 -26.36 -45.09
C LEU A 928 10.48 -26.74 -46.59
N GLU A 929 10.47 -25.77 -47.49
CA GLU A 929 10.55 -25.97 -48.94
C GLU A 929 11.89 -26.56 -49.40
N THR A 930 12.98 -26.28 -48.67
CA THR A 930 14.30 -26.91 -48.91
C THR A 930 14.40 -28.37 -48.46
N SER A 931 13.35 -28.94 -47.85
CA SER A 931 13.25 -30.39 -47.63
C SER A 931 12.67 -31.07 -48.89
N SER A 932 13.52 -31.83 -49.59
CA SER A 932 13.26 -32.33 -50.95
C SER A 932 12.08 -33.31 -51.08
N GLU A 933 11.57 -33.88 -49.99
CA GLU A 933 10.39 -34.76 -50.01
C GLU A 933 9.05 -34.00 -50.12
N ASN A 934 9.00 -32.72 -49.72
CA ASN A 934 7.74 -31.99 -49.60
C ASN A 934 7.26 -31.31 -50.89
N GLU A 935 8.12 -31.12 -51.89
CA GLU A 935 7.77 -30.35 -53.10
C GLU A 935 6.61 -31.00 -53.90
N GLY A 936 6.61 -32.34 -53.99
CA GLY A 936 5.57 -33.12 -54.67
C GLY A 936 4.23 -33.20 -53.93
N LEU A 937 4.22 -32.89 -52.63
CA LEU A 937 3.01 -32.75 -51.82
C LEU A 937 2.51 -31.30 -51.83
N ARG A 938 3.38 -30.29 -51.70
CA ARG A 938 3.00 -28.87 -51.86
C ARG A 938 2.39 -28.58 -53.22
N LYS A 939 2.93 -29.12 -54.32
CA LYS A 939 2.35 -28.99 -55.67
C LYS A 939 0.97 -29.67 -55.85
N LYS A 940 0.51 -30.47 -54.87
CA LYS A 940 -0.86 -31.01 -54.79
C LYS A 940 -1.72 -30.25 -53.79
N GLN A 941 -1.16 -29.87 -52.64
CA GLN A 941 -1.79 -29.04 -51.62
C GLN A 941 -2.20 -27.68 -52.20
N VAL A 942 -1.27 -26.93 -52.82
CA VAL A 942 -1.57 -25.65 -53.48
C VAL A 942 -2.62 -25.81 -54.57
N LYS A 943 -2.62 -26.91 -55.34
CA LYS A 943 -3.67 -27.18 -56.34
C LYS A 943 -5.04 -27.52 -55.72
N LEU A 944 -5.08 -28.12 -54.55
CA LEU A 944 -6.31 -28.36 -53.79
C LEU A 944 -6.82 -27.05 -53.15
N ASP A 945 -5.91 -26.20 -52.67
CA ASP A 945 -6.24 -24.92 -52.04
C ASP A 945 -6.65 -23.87 -53.10
N ASP A 946 -6.02 -23.87 -54.27
CA ASP A 946 -6.47 -23.14 -55.47
C ASP A 946 -7.88 -23.60 -55.89
N GLN A 947 -8.12 -24.91 -55.96
CA GLN A 947 -9.44 -25.47 -56.28
C GLN A 947 -10.49 -25.18 -55.19
N LEU A 948 -10.10 -25.12 -53.92
CA LEU A 948 -10.97 -24.69 -52.83
C LEU A 948 -11.27 -23.18 -52.90
N MET A 949 -10.30 -22.35 -53.27
CA MET A 949 -10.50 -20.91 -53.51
C MET A 949 -11.39 -20.65 -54.73
N GLU A 950 -11.20 -21.35 -55.84
CA GLU A 950 -12.10 -21.31 -57.00
C GLU A 950 -13.51 -21.80 -56.61
N MET A 951 -13.65 -22.90 -55.86
CA MET A 951 -14.96 -23.35 -55.38
C MET A 951 -15.62 -22.37 -54.41
N LEU A 952 -14.88 -21.73 -53.51
CA LEU A 952 -15.43 -20.73 -52.58
C LEU A 952 -15.88 -19.46 -53.30
N GLN A 953 -15.14 -19.01 -54.32
CA GLN A 953 -15.52 -17.87 -55.15
C GLN A 953 -16.69 -18.20 -56.09
N ALA A 954 -16.72 -19.41 -56.68
CA ALA A 954 -17.83 -19.87 -57.51
C ALA A 954 -19.12 -20.09 -56.71
N SER A 955 -19.03 -20.65 -55.50
CA SER A 955 -20.17 -20.88 -54.61
C SER A 955 -20.83 -19.57 -54.14
N GLY A 956 -20.08 -18.47 -54.11
CA GLY A 956 -20.61 -17.13 -53.79
C GLY A 956 -21.50 -16.51 -54.87
N SER A 957 -21.58 -17.09 -56.07
CA SER A 957 -22.23 -16.46 -57.24
C SER A 957 -23.45 -17.23 -57.79
N ALA A 958 -23.83 -18.34 -57.15
CA ALA A 958 -24.74 -19.34 -57.72
C ALA A 958 -26.14 -19.45 -57.07
N MET A 959 -26.69 -18.36 -56.52
CA MET A 959 -28.12 -18.28 -56.11
C MET A 959 -28.69 -16.87 -56.33
N LEU A 960 -29.04 -16.54 -57.58
CA LEU A 960 -29.84 -15.35 -57.91
C LEU A 960 -31.06 -15.73 -58.75
N SER A 961 -32.25 -15.58 -58.16
CA SER A 961 -33.52 -15.46 -58.86
C SER A 961 -34.36 -14.39 -58.15
N GLN A 962 -34.78 -13.41 -58.94
CA GLN A 962 -35.34 -12.09 -58.57
C GLN A 962 -36.81 -12.14 -58.11
N PRO A 963 -37.43 -11.01 -57.64
CA PRO A 963 -36.84 -9.76 -57.10
C PRO A 963 -37.53 -9.18 -55.83
N SER A 964 -36.86 -8.24 -55.15
CA SER A 964 -37.38 -6.93 -54.65
C SER A 964 -37.13 -6.59 -53.16
N ARG A 965 -36.72 -5.32 -52.94
CA ARG A 965 -36.73 -4.49 -51.70
C ARG A 965 -35.84 -4.87 -50.52
N GLU A 966 -34.91 -3.94 -50.23
CA GLU A 966 -34.72 -3.20 -48.95
C GLU A 966 -34.89 -3.99 -47.63
N LEU A 967 -33.94 -3.98 -46.68
CA LEU A 967 -33.09 -2.87 -46.22
C LEU A 967 -31.63 -3.26 -45.87
N GLN A 968 -30.85 -2.22 -45.56
CA GLN A 968 -29.62 -2.10 -44.73
C GLN A 968 -29.18 -3.33 -43.89
N GLN A 969 -27.90 -3.52 -43.57
CA GLN A 969 -26.90 -2.51 -43.15
C GLN A 969 -25.46 -3.08 -43.27
N GLY A 970 -24.44 -2.28 -43.63
CA GLY A 970 -23.07 -2.84 -43.70
C GLY A 970 -21.90 -2.04 -44.30
N CYS A 971 -22.07 -0.80 -44.77
CA CYS A 971 -20.94 0.02 -45.25
C CYS A 971 -20.57 1.12 -44.25
N ALA A 972 -19.28 1.28 -43.96
CA ALA A 972 -18.75 2.42 -43.23
C ALA A 972 -18.83 3.68 -44.11
N VAL A 973 -19.90 4.46 -43.95
CA VAL A 973 -20.10 5.71 -44.70
C VAL A 973 -19.13 6.78 -44.19
N VAL A 974 -18.13 7.12 -45.00
CA VAL A 974 -17.30 8.31 -44.77
C VAL A 974 -18.22 9.53 -44.64
N PRO A 975 -18.13 10.34 -43.57
CA PRO A 975 -18.99 11.50 -43.37
C PRO A 975 -19.02 12.40 -44.61
N LYS A 976 -20.24 12.80 -45.02
CA LYS A 976 -20.45 13.55 -46.26
C LYS A 976 -19.67 14.86 -46.29
N ASP A 977 -19.44 15.46 -45.12
CA ASP A 977 -18.65 16.67 -44.94
C ASP A 977 -17.14 16.42 -45.13
N GLN A 978 -16.62 15.25 -44.74
CA GLN A 978 -15.23 14.85 -45.07
C GLN A 978 -15.06 14.63 -46.57
N LEU A 979 -16.06 14.01 -47.23
CA LEU A 979 -16.04 13.84 -48.69
C LEU A 979 -16.03 15.20 -49.41
N LEU A 980 -16.90 16.14 -48.99
CA LEU A 980 -16.95 17.50 -49.54
C LEU A 980 -15.68 18.31 -49.24
N GLN A 981 -15.09 18.14 -48.04
CA GLN A 981 -13.85 18.80 -47.65
C GLN A 981 -12.66 18.28 -48.48
N LEU A 982 -12.57 16.96 -48.69
CA LEU A 982 -11.56 16.34 -49.57
C LEU A 982 -11.77 16.76 -51.04
N GLN A 983 -13.01 16.81 -51.52
CA GLN A 983 -13.33 17.27 -52.87
C GLN A 983 -12.94 18.75 -53.07
N HIS A 984 -13.16 19.61 -52.07
CA HIS A 984 -12.73 21.00 -52.10
C HIS A 984 -11.20 21.14 -52.06
N GLN A 985 -10.51 20.34 -51.25
CA GLN A 985 -9.04 20.31 -51.18
C GLN A 985 -8.42 19.80 -52.50
N LEU A 986 -9.01 18.77 -53.11
CA LEU A 986 -8.59 18.25 -54.41
C LEU A 986 -8.71 19.34 -55.49
N LEU A 987 -9.89 19.98 -55.59
CA LEU A 987 -10.15 21.03 -56.59
C LEU A 987 -9.28 22.28 -56.34
N GLN A 988 -8.90 22.56 -55.09
CA GLN A 988 -7.91 23.59 -54.76
C GLN A 988 -6.47 23.17 -55.14
N ALA A 989 -6.13 21.89 -55.02
CA ALA A 989 -4.83 21.35 -55.43
C ALA A 989 -4.70 21.29 -56.97
N GLU A 990 -5.75 20.89 -57.69
CA GLU A 990 -5.84 20.93 -59.15
C GLU A 990 -5.63 22.35 -59.68
N ARG A 991 -6.35 23.34 -59.13
CA ARG A 991 -6.16 24.77 -59.46
C ARG A 991 -4.77 25.31 -59.12
N ARG A 992 -4.09 24.73 -58.12
CA ARG A 992 -2.68 25.05 -57.83
C ARG A 992 -1.74 24.38 -58.83
N SER A 993 -2.01 23.14 -59.20
CA SER A 993 -1.22 22.40 -60.20
C SER A 993 -1.31 23.07 -61.58
N GLN A 994 -2.51 23.52 -61.97
CA GLN A 994 -2.72 24.31 -63.19
C GLN A 994 -1.90 25.60 -63.15
N ARG A 995 -1.99 26.41 -62.08
CA ARG A 995 -1.18 27.64 -61.97
C ARG A 995 0.33 27.39 -61.93
N LEU A 996 0.79 26.35 -61.24
CA LEU A 996 2.20 25.98 -61.21
C LEU A 996 2.69 25.50 -62.58
N GLN A 997 1.81 24.87 -63.36
CA GLN A 997 2.11 24.47 -64.74
C GLN A 997 2.08 25.67 -65.70
N GLU A 998 1.12 26.59 -65.56
CA GLU A 998 1.12 27.89 -66.24
C GLU A 998 2.39 28.71 -65.90
N GLU A 999 2.81 28.74 -64.63
CA GLU A 999 4.07 29.37 -64.20
C GLU A 999 5.29 28.69 -64.82
N LEU A 1000 5.35 27.35 -64.86
CA LEU A 1000 6.43 26.59 -65.48
C LEU A 1000 6.49 26.80 -67.01
N GLU A 1001 5.35 26.82 -67.69
CA GLU A 1001 5.23 27.07 -69.14
C GLU A 1001 5.51 28.54 -69.49
N SER A 1002 5.26 29.48 -68.57
CA SER A 1002 5.62 30.90 -68.72
C SER A 1002 7.11 31.21 -68.47
N ARG A 1003 7.87 30.25 -67.91
CA ARG A 1003 9.24 30.49 -67.46
C ARG A 1003 10.23 30.41 -68.63
N PRO A 1004 10.93 31.50 -69.00
CA PRO A 1004 11.81 31.49 -70.17
C PRO A 1004 12.98 30.52 -69.98
N SER A 1005 13.25 29.74 -71.03
CA SER A 1005 14.31 28.72 -71.07
C SER A 1005 15.71 29.34 -70.98
N ALA A 1006 16.19 29.55 -69.76
CA ALA A 1006 17.56 29.95 -69.46
C ALA A 1006 18.55 28.79 -69.67
N THR A 1007 18.75 28.40 -70.93
CA THR A 1007 19.80 27.46 -71.34
C THR A 1007 21.15 28.03 -70.96
N ASN A 1008 21.91 27.32 -70.12
CA ASN A 1008 23.33 27.61 -69.93
C ASN A 1008 24.13 26.32 -69.81
N MET A 1009 25.24 26.22 -70.55
CA MET A 1009 26.11 25.05 -70.57
C MET A 1009 27.43 25.35 -69.86
N GLN A 1010 27.82 24.48 -68.94
CA GLN A 1010 29.20 24.23 -68.51
C GLN A 1010 29.26 22.73 -68.22
N GLN A 1011 29.80 21.91 -69.13
CA GLN A 1011 31.22 21.66 -69.42
C GLN A 1011 31.99 20.99 -68.27
N ASN A 1012 32.76 19.97 -68.66
CA ASN A 1012 33.42 18.94 -67.87
C ASN A 1012 34.21 19.42 -66.65
N GLY A 1013 34.19 18.57 -65.61
CA GLY A 1013 35.19 18.45 -64.55
C GLY A 1013 35.31 16.98 -64.17
#